data_AF-A0A638MC51-F1
#
_entry.id   AF-A0A638MC51-F1
#
_cell.length_a   1.000
_cell.length_b   1.000
_cell.length_c   1.000
_cell.angle_alpha   90.00
_cell.angle_beta   90.00
_cell.angle_gamma   90.00
#
_symmetry.space_group_name_H-M   'P 1'
#
loop_
_entity.id
_entity.type
_entity.pdbx_description
1 polymer ?
#
loop_
_entity_poly.entity_id
_entity_poly.type
_entity_poly.pdbx_seq_one_letter_code
_entity_poly.pdbx_strand_id
1 'polypeptide(L)'
;MAHYKKFRLSTLAAVVGIVLAVGPENSYAEAPIQFNTRFLDVKDDASLDFSRFSRKGYIMPGSYHLQVLVNQSQIAQDNVITYSVDNNDPDNTYPCLSPELVSLLGLKPEIADKMIWINAGQCLQPDQLEGMETQTDLSQSTLTVIIPQAYLEYSDEEWDPPSRWDEGIPGVLFDYNVNSQWRHAEHDDGDEYDISGNGTVGANLGAWRLRADWQANYRHENDSEDKDNFGSSSEQNWDWNRYYAWRAIPQLRAQLTLGEGSLESDIFDGFNYVGGSLITDDQMLPPNLRGYAPDISGVARTNAKVTVTQRGRVIYESQVPAGPFRIQDINETVSGDLHVKIEEQSGQVQEYDVSTASIPFLTRPGQVRYKLAAGRPQDWDHNMEGGFFTSAEASWGIANGWSLYGGAIGEQDYQALALGLGRDLALLGAFSVDVTHSRATLPEGSAYGDGTIQGNSFRASYAKDFDDIDSRLTFAGYRFSEENYMTIDEFIDTHNDDNDRQRTGHDKEMYTLTYSQNFSAINVNAYINYTHRTYWNQPNQDSYNLTLSHYFDVGEVRGISLSVNGFRNEYDNERDDGVYVSLSIPWGNNRTLSYNGSFSDDNNSNQVGYYERIDDRNNYQINAGRADNGATLDGYYRYQASYADIDVSANYQEGDYTSGGLNIQGGATLTAKGGALHRTSVNGGSRLLVDVGDEANVPISGYSTPVYTNAFGKAVIVDVNDYYRNQVKIDITQLPEDAEAILSIAQATLTEGAIGYRRMEVLSGKKAMGSIRLRDGGTPPFGAEVYNSRQQQLGIVGEDGSVYLIGINPGERLQVTWEGKTQCEAALPDPLPGDLFSGLLLPCIGDASSPEATQPEEKPLLQLHTQRRTSSTQPEALSSRYPTH
;
A
#
# COMPACT_ATOMS: atom_id res chain seq x y z
N MET A 1 9.30 -22.60 -58.86
CA MET A 1 9.12 -24.04 -59.19
C MET A 1 9.59 -24.87 -58.01
N ALA A 2 8.71 -25.64 -57.37
CA ALA A 2 9.08 -26.77 -56.51
C ALA A 2 7.83 -27.65 -56.30
N HIS A 3 7.93 -28.95 -56.53
CA HIS A 3 6.81 -29.88 -56.38
C HIS A 3 6.68 -30.35 -54.92
N TYR A 4 5.50 -30.20 -54.31
CA TYR A 4 5.14 -30.98 -53.13
C TYR A 4 4.44 -32.28 -53.54
N LYS A 5 4.97 -33.40 -53.03
CA LYS A 5 4.44 -34.76 -53.29
C LYS A 5 3.16 -34.99 -52.48
N LYS A 6 2.18 -35.66 -53.07
CA LYS A 6 1.00 -36.16 -52.35
C LYS A 6 1.43 -37.23 -51.33
N PHE A 7 1.22 -36.97 -50.05
CA PHE A 7 1.29 -38.00 -49.01
C PHE A 7 0.18 -39.03 -49.24
N ARG A 8 0.53 -40.32 -49.29
CA ARG A 8 -0.45 -41.42 -49.20
C ARG A 8 -0.59 -41.78 -47.73
N LEU A 9 -1.76 -41.54 -47.13
CA LEU A 9 -2.08 -42.15 -45.84
C LEU A 9 -2.02 -43.68 -45.99
N SER A 10 -1.42 -44.36 -45.01
CA SER A 10 -1.51 -45.81 -44.94
C SER A 10 -2.93 -46.21 -44.52
N THR A 11 -3.45 -47.29 -45.10
CA THR A 11 -4.74 -47.87 -44.69
C THR A 11 -4.73 -48.30 -43.22
N LEU A 12 -3.55 -48.58 -42.65
CA LEU A 12 -3.38 -48.86 -41.23
C LEU A 12 -3.75 -47.66 -40.34
N ALA A 13 -3.33 -46.45 -40.72
CA ALA A 13 -3.63 -45.23 -39.94
C ALA A 13 -5.13 -44.90 -39.95
N ALA A 14 -5.82 -45.13 -41.08
CA ALA A 14 -7.27 -44.96 -41.17
C ALA A 14 -8.03 -45.99 -40.31
N VAL A 15 -7.56 -47.25 -40.27
CA VAL A 15 -8.18 -48.29 -39.42
C VAL A 15 -7.92 -48.03 -37.93
N VAL A 16 -6.71 -47.61 -37.54
CA VAL A 16 -6.42 -47.23 -36.15
C VAL A 16 -7.25 -46.00 -35.73
N GLY A 17 -7.40 -45.00 -36.60
CA GLY A 17 -8.27 -43.85 -36.35
C GLY A 17 -9.74 -44.23 -36.15
N ILE A 18 -10.26 -45.17 -36.94
CA ILE A 18 -11.65 -45.66 -36.81
C ILE A 18 -11.83 -46.55 -35.55
N VAL A 19 -10.82 -47.34 -35.17
CA VAL A 19 -10.88 -48.16 -33.95
C VAL A 19 -10.79 -47.29 -32.68
N LEU A 20 -10.05 -46.18 -32.71
CA LEU A 20 -10.02 -45.20 -31.62
C LEU A 20 -11.28 -44.32 -31.56
N ALA A 21 -11.91 -44.02 -32.71
CA ALA A 21 -13.13 -43.20 -32.79
C ALA A 21 -14.45 -43.98 -32.55
N VAL A 22 -14.40 -45.30 -32.37
CA VAL A 22 -15.58 -46.16 -32.11
C VAL A 22 -15.40 -46.96 -30.81
N GLY A 23 -14.61 -46.43 -29.88
CA GLY A 23 -14.80 -46.78 -28.47
C GLY A 23 -16.17 -46.24 -28.03
N PRO A 24 -17.07 -47.07 -27.44
CA PRO A 24 -18.28 -46.53 -26.87
C PRO A 24 -17.92 -45.69 -25.64
N GLU A 25 -17.96 -44.37 -25.80
CA GLU A 25 -18.19 -43.46 -24.68
C GLU A 25 -19.59 -43.73 -24.12
N ASN A 26 -19.69 -44.81 -23.34
CA ASN A 26 -20.66 -44.84 -22.27
C ASN A 26 -20.25 -43.72 -21.33
N SER A 27 -20.92 -42.56 -21.45
CA SER A 27 -21.06 -41.62 -20.36
C SER A 27 -21.72 -42.35 -19.20
N TYR A 28 -20.92 -43.06 -18.41
CA TYR A 28 -21.34 -43.56 -17.12
C TYR A 28 -21.60 -42.32 -16.28
N ALA A 29 -22.88 -42.00 -16.09
CA ALA A 29 -23.29 -41.10 -15.02
C ALA A 29 -22.62 -41.60 -13.73
N GLU A 30 -21.87 -40.71 -13.06
CA GLU A 30 -21.11 -41.06 -11.87
C GLU A 30 -22.06 -41.66 -10.83
N ALA A 31 -21.76 -42.87 -10.36
CA ALA A 31 -22.68 -43.60 -9.51
C ALA A 31 -22.83 -42.85 -8.16
N PRO A 32 -24.06 -42.58 -7.69
CA PRO A 32 -24.28 -41.79 -6.48
C PRO A 32 -23.60 -42.43 -5.27
N ILE A 33 -22.88 -41.60 -4.50
CA ILE A 33 -22.09 -41.99 -3.33
C ILE A 33 -23.05 -42.41 -2.21
N GLN A 34 -23.20 -43.72 -2.00
CA GLN A 34 -24.04 -44.25 -0.93
C GLN A 34 -23.32 -44.15 0.42
N PHE A 35 -23.72 -43.18 1.25
CA PHE A 35 -23.31 -43.08 2.64
C PHE A 35 -23.92 -44.21 3.49
N ASN A 36 -23.10 -44.83 4.33
CA ASN A 36 -23.57 -45.87 5.25
C ASN A 36 -24.16 -45.23 6.52
N THR A 37 -25.48 -45.04 6.52
CA THR A 37 -26.22 -44.42 7.64
C THR A 37 -26.10 -45.15 8.98
N ARG A 38 -25.62 -46.41 9.01
CA ARG A 38 -25.36 -47.15 10.27
C ARG A 38 -24.10 -46.72 11.02
N PHE A 39 -23.29 -45.80 10.47
CA PHE A 39 -22.13 -45.23 11.17
C PHE A 39 -22.45 -43.92 11.92
N LEU A 40 -23.64 -43.36 11.72
CA LEU A 40 -24.14 -42.19 12.45
C LEU A 40 -24.98 -42.69 13.63
N ASP A 41 -24.44 -42.59 14.86
CA ASP A 41 -25.11 -43.02 16.11
C ASP A 41 -26.14 -41.98 16.59
N VAL A 42 -27.10 -41.66 15.71
CA VAL A 42 -28.19 -40.71 15.99
C VAL A 42 -29.31 -41.47 16.69
N LYS A 43 -29.64 -41.09 17.93
CA LYS A 43 -30.63 -41.79 18.78
C LYS A 43 -32.08 -41.70 18.28
N ASP A 44 -32.40 -40.78 17.37
CA ASP A 44 -33.74 -40.61 16.81
C ASP A 44 -33.82 -41.12 15.36
N ASP A 45 -34.83 -41.97 15.12
CA ASP A 45 -35.10 -42.72 13.88
C ASP A 45 -35.71 -41.82 12.78
N ALA A 46 -35.23 -40.57 12.68
CA ALA A 46 -35.64 -39.61 11.67
C ALA A 46 -35.04 -40.01 10.31
N SER A 47 -35.90 -40.36 9.35
CA SER A 47 -35.49 -40.79 8.00
C SER A 47 -34.93 -39.62 7.17
N LEU A 48 -33.69 -39.25 7.44
CA LEU A 48 -32.93 -38.25 6.69
C LEU A 48 -32.64 -38.76 5.27
N ASP A 49 -33.15 -38.04 4.27
CA ASP A 49 -32.94 -38.36 2.85
C ASP A 49 -31.57 -37.86 2.37
N PHE A 50 -30.55 -38.69 2.57
CA PHE A 50 -29.19 -38.41 2.10
C PHE A 50 -29.00 -38.56 0.58
N SER A 51 -30.03 -38.92 -0.20
CA SER A 51 -29.89 -39.09 -1.66
C SER A 51 -29.42 -37.81 -2.37
N ARG A 52 -29.83 -36.65 -1.86
CA ARG A 52 -29.46 -35.33 -2.41
C ARG A 52 -27.99 -34.98 -2.18
N PHE A 53 -27.42 -35.42 -1.06
CA PHE A 53 -26.00 -35.23 -0.74
C PHE A 53 -25.08 -36.31 -1.34
N SER A 54 -25.64 -37.29 -2.05
CA SER A 54 -24.89 -38.40 -2.66
C SER A 54 -24.15 -38.03 -3.97
N ARG A 55 -24.34 -36.82 -4.49
CA ARG A 55 -23.64 -36.31 -5.69
C ARG A 55 -22.61 -35.24 -5.31
N LYS A 56 -21.44 -35.31 -5.96
CA LYS A 56 -20.38 -34.30 -5.85
C LYS A 56 -20.91 -32.94 -6.36
N GLY A 57 -20.80 -31.90 -5.54
CA GLY A 57 -21.16 -30.52 -5.92
C GLY A 57 -22.61 -30.10 -5.67
N TYR A 58 -23.51 -30.98 -5.19
CA TYR A 58 -24.87 -30.57 -4.84
C TYR A 58 -24.88 -29.72 -3.55
N ILE A 59 -25.47 -28.53 -3.64
CA ILE A 59 -25.69 -27.60 -2.52
C ILE A 59 -27.20 -27.37 -2.43
N MET A 60 -27.79 -27.39 -1.23
CA MET A 60 -29.24 -27.14 -1.12
C MET A 60 -29.60 -25.74 -1.65
N PRO A 61 -30.70 -25.57 -2.41
CA PRO A 61 -31.14 -24.25 -2.84
C PRO A 61 -31.39 -23.31 -1.66
N GLY A 62 -30.77 -22.13 -1.69
CA GLY A 62 -30.73 -21.20 -0.56
C GLY A 62 -29.66 -20.13 -0.78
N SER A 63 -29.57 -19.18 0.16
CA SER A 63 -28.57 -18.12 0.16
C SER A 63 -27.52 -18.40 1.23
N TYR A 64 -26.25 -18.38 0.85
CA TYR A 64 -25.12 -18.70 1.72
C TYR A 64 -24.11 -17.56 1.70
N HIS A 65 -23.58 -17.20 2.88
CA HIS A 65 -22.42 -16.32 2.98
C HIS A 65 -21.16 -17.12 2.61
N LEU A 66 -20.54 -16.79 1.48
CA LEU A 66 -19.34 -17.44 0.98
C LEU A 66 -18.26 -16.42 0.61
N GLN A 67 -17.00 -16.73 0.93
CA GLN A 67 -15.86 -16.11 0.26
C GLN A 67 -15.75 -16.65 -1.17
N VAL A 68 -15.38 -15.80 -2.12
CA VAL A 68 -15.27 -16.17 -3.54
C VAL A 68 -13.82 -16.09 -3.99
N LEU A 69 -13.32 -17.19 -4.56
CA LEU A 69 -11.99 -17.29 -5.15
C LEU A 69 -12.09 -17.56 -6.65
N VAL A 70 -11.17 -17.01 -7.43
CA VAL A 70 -10.97 -17.29 -8.85
C VAL A 70 -9.60 -17.90 -9.02
N ASN A 71 -9.51 -19.15 -9.51
CA ASN A 71 -8.25 -19.87 -9.65
C ASN A 71 -7.34 -19.79 -8.40
N GLN A 72 -7.91 -20.01 -7.20
CA GLN A 72 -7.26 -19.89 -5.88
C GLN A 72 -6.97 -18.45 -5.39
N SER A 73 -7.21 -17.43 -6.20
CA SER A 73 -7.11 -16.01 -5.79
C SER A 73 -8.41 -15.53 -5.16
N GLN A 74 -8.40 -15.11 -3.90
CA GLN A 74 -9.58 -14.49 -3.28
C GLN A 74 -9.94 -13.17 -3.98
N ILE A 75 -11.17 -13.04 -4.47
CA ILE A 75 -11.67 -11.81 -5.11
C ILE A 75 -12.72 -11.09 -4.25
N ALA A 76 -13.38 -11.81 -3.34
CA ALA A 76 -14.43 -11.24 -2.51
C ALA A 76 -14.54 -12.01 -1.18
N GLN A 77 -14.61 -11.30 -0.06
CA GLN A 77 -14.43 -11.89 1.28
C GLN A 77 -15.71 -12.42 1.93
N ASP A 78 -16.83 -11.71 1.77
CA ASP A 78 -18.14 -12.13 2.27
C ASP A 78 -19.20 -11.73 1.24
N ASN A 79 -19.83 -12.71 0.58
CA ASN A 79 -20.88 -12.50 -0.41
C ASN A 79 -22.02 -13.48 -0.23
N VAL A 80 -23.25 -13.00 -0.41
CA VAL A 80 -24.46 -13.81 -0.38
C VAL A 80 -24.66 -14.49 -1.74
N ILE A 81 -24.20 -15.73 -1.86
CA ILE A 81 -24.39 -16.55 -3.07
C ILE A 81 -25.70 -17.32 -2.95
N THR A 82 -26.60 -17.13 -3.92
CA THR A 82 -27.87 -17.87 -3.98
C THR A 82 -27.76 -19.05 -4.93
N TYR A 83 -28.00 -20.26 -4.42
CA TYR A 83 -28.03 -21.49 -5.22
C TYR A 83 -29.42 -21.70 -5.81
N SER A 84 -29.45 -21.86 -7.12
CA SER A 84 -30.66 -22.15 -7.89
C SER A 84 -30.59 -23.57 -8.45
N VAL A 85 -31.74 -24.22 -8.54
CA VAL A 85 -31.88 -25.52 -9.24
C VAL A 85 -31.67 -25.28 -10.75
N ASP A 86 -30.96 -26.19 -11.42
CA ASP A 86 -30.84 -26.15 -12.87
C ASP A 86 -32.21 -26.43 -13.53
N ASN A 87 -32.57 -25.61 -14.52
CA ASN A 87 -33.79 -25.80 -15.31
C ASN A 87 -33.73 -27.08 -16.16
N ASN A 88 -32.52 -27.58 -16.45
CA ASN A 88 -32.29 -28.79 -17.26
C ASN A 88 -32.11 -30.07 -16.41
N ASP A 89 -31.55 -29.95 -15.20
CA ASP A 89 -31.42 -31.07 -14.23
C ASP A 89 -31.94 -30.65 -12.84
N PRO A 90 -33.16 -31.08 -12.45
CA PRO A 90 -33.73 -30.81 -11.13
C PRO A 90 -32.91 -31.36 -9.94
N ASP A 91 -32.01 -32.30 -10.18
CA ASP A 91 -31.11 -32.88 -9.18
C ASP A 91 -29.74 -32.14 -9.12
N ASN A 92 -29.58 -31.04 -9.85
CA ASN A 92 -28.37 -30.21 -9.88
C ASN A 92 -28.65 -28.75 -9.45
N THR A 93 -27.63 -28.09 -8.92
CA THR A 93 -27.70 -26.71 -8.43
C THR A 93 -26.46 -25.92 -8.80
N TYR A 94 -26.63 -24.67 -9.22
CA TYR A 94 -25.52 -23.78 -9.57
C TYR A 94 -25.50 -22.52 -8.68
N PRO A 95 -24.30 -21.99 -8.36
CA PRO A 95 -24.18 -20.70 -7.70
C PRO A 95 -24.58 -19.58 -8.66
N CYS A 96 -25.47 -18.68 -8.21
CA CYS A 96 -25.81 -17.52 -8.99
C CYS A 96 -24.70 -16.46 -8.92
N LEU A 97 -23.92 -16.33 -9.99
CA LEU A 97 -22.90 -15.28 -10.13
C LEU A 97 -23.58 -13.98 -10.62
N SER A 98 -23.61 -12.96 -9.77
CA SER A 98 -24.21 -11.65 -10.10
C SER A 98 -23.35 -10.85 -11.08
N PRO A 99 -23.90 -9.84 -11.79
CA PRO A 99 -23.11 -8.95 -12.65
C PRO A 99 -21.91 -8.30 -11.94
N GLU A 100 -22.09 -7.93 -10.67
CA GLU A 100 -21.07 -7.34 -9.80
C GLU A 100 -19.95 -8.35 -9.50
N LEU A 101 -20.29 -9.61 -9.19
CA LEU A 101 -19.30 -10.65 -8.94
C LEU A 101 -18.55 -11.04 -10.24
N VAL A 102 -19.26 -11.07 -11.37
CA VAL A 102 -18.69 -11.39 -12.69
C VAL A 102 -17.68 -10.33 -13.15
N SER A 103 -17.91 -9.04 -12.85
CA SER A 103 -16.91 -8.00 -13.16
C SER A 103 -15.60 -8.20 -12.41
N LEU A 104 -15.65 -8.75 -11.18
CA LEU A 104 -14.47 -9.05 -10.36
C LEU A 104 -13.75 -10.34 -10.79
N LEU A 105 -14.33 -11.17 -11.66
CA LEU A 105 -13.64 -12.37 -12.16
C LEU A 105 -12.37 -12.02 -12.95
N GLY A 106 -12.32 -10.83 -13.57
CA GLY A 106 -11.21 -10.41 -14.43
C GLY A 106 -11.28 -11.07 -15.81
N LEU A 107 -12.48 -11.19 -16.40
CA LEU A 107 -12.67 -11.67 -17.76
C LEU A 107 -12.24 -10.60 -18.78
N LYS A 108 -11.64 -11.01 -19.89
CA LYS A 108 -11.33 -10.09 -21.00
C LYS A 108 -12.60 -9.38 -21.48
N PRO A 109 -12.56 -8.07 -21.79
CA PRO A 109 -13.74 -7.30 -22.21
C PRO A 109 -14.49 -7.95 -23.39
N GLU A 110 -13.76 -8.44 -24.40
CA GLU A 110 -14.33 -9.13 -25.57
C GLU A 110 -15.15 -10.39 -25.23
N ILE A 111 -15.00 -10.94 -24.03
CA ILE A 111 -15.70 -12.13 -23.53
C ILE A 111 -16.82 -11.70 -22.59
N ALA A 112 -16.52 -10.78 -21.65
CA ALA A 112 -17.50 -10.21 -20.73
C ALA A 112 -18.72 -9.62 -21.47
N ASP A 113 -18.50 -8.88 -22.57
CA ASP A 113 -19.55 -8.29 -23.41
C ASP A 113 -20.47 -9.32 -24.10
N LYS A 114 -20.07 -10.60 -24.14
CA LYS A 114 -20.82 -11.69 -24.80
C LYS A 114 -21.56 -12.60 -23.82
N MET A 115 -21.43 -12.37 -22.52
CA MET A 115 -22.05 -13.20 -21.48
C MET A 115 -23.58 -13.04 -21.46
N ILE A 116 -24.29 -14.16 -21.35
CA ILE A 116 -25.76 -14.20 -21.31
C ILE A 116 -26.25 -14.23 -19.86
N TRP A 117 -27.21 -13.36 -19.56
CA TRP A 117 -27.81 -13.20 -18.24
C TRP A 117 -29.22 -13.80 -18.18
N ILE A 118 -29.48 -14.59 -17.15
CA ILE A 118 -30.79 -15.15 -16.81
C ILE A 118 -31.39 -14.43 -15.59
N ASN A 119 -32.57 -14.86 -15.13
CA ASN A 119 -33.26 -14.31 -13.95
C ASN A 119 -33.36 -12.76 -13.98
N ALA A 120 -33.93 -12.23 -15.07
CA ALA A 120 -34.08 -10.80 -15.34
C ALA A 120 -32.78 -9.96 -15.29
N GLY A 121 -31.62 -10.57 -15.58
CA GLY A 121 -30.33 -9.91 -15.62
C GLY A 121 -29.49 -10.04 -14.34
N GLN A 122 -29.99 -10.76 -13.33
CA GLN A 122 -29.36 -10.85 -12.00
C GLN A 122 -28.35 -12.00 -11.87
N CYS A 123 -28.27 -12.89 -12.85
CA CYS A 123 -27.55 -14.15 -12.74
C CYS A 123 -26.87 -14.51 -14.06
N LEU A 124 -25.59 -14.86 -14.02
CA LEU A 124 -24.89 -15.43 -15.17
C LEU A 124 -25.47 -16.80 -15.51
N GLN A 125 -25.66 -17.10 -16.79
CA GLN A 125 -26.03 -18.45 -17.22
C GLN A 125 -24.87 -19.43 -16.97
N PRO A 126 -25.12 -20.65 -16.45
CA PRO A 126 -24.11 -21.71 -16.39
C PRO A 126 -23.56 -22.09 -17.78
N ASP A 127 -22.38 -22.71 -17.79
CA ASP A 127 -21.73 -23.33 -18.95
C ASP A 127 -21.51 -22.42 -20.18
N GLN A 128 -21.38 -21.10 -19.95
CA GLN A 128 -21.07 -20.11 -20.99
C GLN A 128 -19.63 -20.20 -21.53
N LEU A 129 -18.69 -20.68 -20.71
CA LEU A 129 -17.27 -20.76 -21.02
C LEU A 129 -16.78 -22.21 -20.91
N GLU A 130 -16.14 -22.72 -21.95
CA GLU A 130 -15.63 -24.09 -22.00
C GLU A 130 -14.52 -24.29 -20.94
N GLY A 131 -14.70 -25.25 -20.03
CA GLY A 131 -13.75 -25.50 -18.94
C GLY A 131 -13.83 -24.51 -17.77
N MET A 132 -14.85 -23.65 -17.71
CA MET A 132 -15.20 -22.94 -16.48
C MET A 132 -15.96 -23.88 -15.54
N GLU A 133 -15.52 -24.00 -14.30
CA GLU A 133 -16.17 -24.82 -13.26
C GLU A 133 -16.45 -23.99 -12.00
N THR A 134 -17.42 -24.42 -11.20
CA THR A 134 -17.65 -23.87 -9.85
C THR A 134 -17.62 -25.00 -8.83
N GLN A 135 -16.90 -24.78 -7.73
CA GLN A 135 -16.71 -25.77 -6.67
C GLN A 135 -16.95 -25.09 -5.32
N THR A 136 -17.84 -25.65 -4.51
CA THR A 136 -18.29 -25.06 -3.25
C THR A 136 -17.95 -25.96 -2.08
N ASP A 137 -17.26 -25.38 -1.09
CA ASP A 137 -16.97 -26.02 0.19
C ASP A 137 -17.68 -25.24 1.31
N LEU A 138 -18.81 -25.77 1.78
CA LEU A 138 -19.55 -25.18 2.89
C LEU A 138 -18.81 -25.30 4.23
N SER A 139 -17.86 -26.23 4.38
CA SER A 139 -17.07 -26.36 5.61
C SER A 139 -16.02 -25.23 5.76
N GLN A 140 -15.63 -24.63 4.63
CA GLN A 140 -14.75 -23.46 4.57
C GLN A 140 -15.50 -22.19 4.12
N SER A 141 -16.84 -22.22 4.09
CA SER A 141 -17.70 -21.15 3.56
C SER A 141 -17.17 -20.55 2.25
N THR A 142 -16.80 -21.40 1.29
CA THR A 142 -16.01 -21.02 0.11
C THR A 142 -16.68 -21.41 -1.21
N LEU A 143 -16.68 -20.49 -2.17
CA LEU A 143 -16.97 -20.72 -3.59
C LEU A 143 -15.70 -20.49 -4.42
N THR A 144 -15.16 -21.53 -5.04
CA THR A 144 -14.07 -21.43 -6.01
C THR A 144 -14.63 -21.48 -7.44
N VAL A 145 -14.35 -20.44 -8.22
CA VAL A 145 -14.64 -20.36 -9.64
C VAL A 145 -13.35 -20.64 -10.41
N ILE A 146 -13.30 -21.76 -11.12
CA ILE A 146 -12.14 -22.14 -11.94
C ILE A 146 -12.40 -21.63 -13.36
N ILE A 147 -11.50 -20.82 -13.91
CA ILE A 147 -11.65 -20.20 -15.23
C ILE A 147 -10.34 -20.39 -16.02
N PRO A 148 -10.37 -20.93 -17.25
CA PRO A 148 -9.19 -21.02 -18.09
C PRO A 148 -8.53 -19.65 -18.32
N GLN A 149 -7.23 -19.55 -18.07
CA GLN A 149 -6.44 -18.31 -18.22
C GLN A 149 -6.60 -17.65 -19.61
N ALA A 150 -6.92 -18.43 -20.65
CA ALA A 150 -7.23 -17.91 -21.98
C ALA A 150 -8.35 -16.84 -21.99
N TYR A 151 -9.29 -16.91 -21.06
CA TYR A 151 -10.43 -15.99 -20.95
C TYR A 151 -10.22 -14.84 -19.96
N LEU A 152 -9.22 -14.97 -19.09
CA LEU A 152 -8.90 -13.97 -18.07
C LEU A 152 -7.98 -12.87 -18.63
N GLU A 153 -8.08 -11.68 -18.06
CA GLU A 153 -7.05 -10.65 -18.10
C GLU A 153 -5.75 -11.18 -17.45
N TYR A 154 -4.63 -10.50 -17.69
CA TYR A 154 -3.40 -10.83 -16.96
C TYR A 154 -3.62 -10.58 -15.47
N SER A 155 -3.07 -11.44 -14.62
CA SER A 155 -3.06 -11.30 -13.16
C SER A 155 -1.85 -12.03 -12.61
N ASP A 156 -1.29 -11.52 -11.53
CA ASP A 156 -0.13 -12.09 -10.84
C ASP A 156 -0.52 -12.42 -9.37
N GLU A 157 0.40 -12.96 -8.57
CA GLU A 157 0.15 -13.20 -7.14
C GLU A 157 0.05 -11.87 -6.37
N GLU A 158 0.87 -10.88 -6.75
CA GLU A 158 0.97 -9.56 -6.11
C GLU A 158 0.18 -8.45 -6.81
N TRP A 159 -0.31 -8.67 -8.04
CA TRP A 159 -0.97 -7.65 -8.88
C TRP A 159 -2.30 -8.13 -9.47
N ASP A 160 -3.33 -7.29 -9.34
CA ASP A 160 -4.68 -7.51 -9.87
C ASP A 160 -4.97 -6.63 -11.10
N PRO A 161 -5.73 -7.13 -12.08
CA PRO A 161 -6.14 -6.34 -13.25
C PRO A 161 -7.07 -5.16 -12.89
N PRO A 162 -7.18 -4.14 -13.76
CA PRO A 162 -8.00 -2.95 -13.52
C PRO A 162 -9.47 -3.21 -13.17
N SER A 163 -10.01 -4.35 -13.60
CA SER A 163 -11.37 -4.82 -13.29
C SER A 163 -11.59 -5.12 -11.80
N ARG A 164 -10.53 -5.27 -11.00
CA ARG A 164 -10.57 -5.56 -9.56
C ARG A 164 -10.09 -4.40 -8.67
N TRP A 165 -9.73 -3.25 -9.24
CA TRP A 165 -9.27 -2.12 -8.44
C TRP A 165 -10.44 -1.45 -7.70
N ASP A 166 -10.29 -1.31 -6.39
CA ASP A 166 -11.25 -0.70 -5.48
C ASP A 166 -11.00 0.82 -5.43
N GLU A 167 -11.96 1.58 -5.94
CA GLU A 167 -11.94 3.05 -5.94
C GLU A 167 -12.15 3.64 -4.52
N GLY A 168 -12.42 2.80 -3.53
CA GLY A 168 -12.64 3.18 -2.14
C GLY A 168 -14.00 3.81 -1.87
N ILE A 169 -14.26 4.11 -0.60
CA ILE A 169 -15.48 4.77 -0.14
C ILE A 169 -15.29 6.30 -0.02
N PRO A 170 -16.37 7.09 -0.15
CA PRO A 170 -16.32 8.51 0.11
C PRO A 170 -15.94 8.82 1.56
N GLY A 171 -15.07 9.81 1.73
CA GLY A 171 -14.55 10.22 3.03
C GLY A 171 -13.73 11.50 2.94
N VAL A 172 -13.39 12.04 4.09
CA VAL A 172 -12.47 13.18 4.24
C VAL A 172 -11.24 12.74 5.04
N LEU A 173 -10.11 13.36 4.74
CA LEU A 173 -8.82 13.13 5.38
C LEU A 173 -8.18 14.46 5.78
N PHE A 174 -7.39 14.42 6.85
CA PHE A 174 -6.55 15.52 7.31
C PHE A 174 -5.25 14.93 7.81
N ASP A 175 -4.19 15.03 7.02
CA ASP A 175 -2.84 14.59 7.37
C ASP A 175 -2.03 15.83 7.81
N TYR A 176 -1.16 15.66 8.82
CA TYR A 176 -0.37 16.73 9.42
C TYR A 176 1.01 16.24 9.88
N ASN A 177 1.98 17.14 9.79
CA ASN A 177 3.28 17.03 10.40
C ASN A 177 3.59 18.38 11.04
N VAL A 178 3.77 18.42 12.36
CA VAL A 178 3.98 19.65 13.12
C VAL A 178 5.25 19.52 13.94
N ASN A 179 6.23 20.37 13.61
CA ASN A 179 7.48 20.51 14.33
C ASN A 179 7.44 21.78 15.20
N SER A 180 7.88 21.65 16.44
CA SER A 180 8.01 22.76 17.38
C SER A 180 9.39 22.69 18.01
N GLN A 181 10.15 23.76 17.91
CA GLN A 181 11.47 23.88 18.50
C GLN A 181 11.57 25.17 19.31
N TRP A 182 12.22 25.07 20.47
CA TRP A 182 12.70 26.22 21.24
C TRP A 182 14.23 26.16 21.26
N ARG A 183 14.87 27.31 21.11
CA ARG A 183 16.31 27.49 21.21
C ARG A 183 16.61 28.70 22.07
N HIS A 184 17.56 28.53 22.98
CA HIS A 184 18.16 29.58 23.79
C HIS A 184 19.63 29.68 23.40
N ALA A 185 20.03 30.82 22.84
CA ALA A 185 21.44 31.07 22.53
C ALA A 185 22.20 31.37 23.84
N GLU A 186 23.47 30.95 23.94
CA GLU A 186 24.31 31.19 25.11
C GLU A 186 25.21 32.44 24.96
N HIS A 187 25.35 32.95 23.73
CA HIS A 187 26.11 34.17 23.41
C HIS A 187 25.25 35.38 23.02
N ASP A 188 24.10 35.16 22.39
CA ASP A 188 23.12 36.20 22.09
C ASP A 188 22.01 36.16 23.15
N ASP A 189 21.69 37.29 23.81
CA ASP A 189 20.66 37.35 24.85
C ASP A 189 19.25 37.25 24.21
N GLY A 190 18.80 36.05 23.83
CA GLY A 190 17.48 35.81 23.22
C GLY A 190 16.95 34.37 23.26
N ASP A 191 15.63 34.26 23.37
CA ASP A 191 14.88 33.00 23.18
C ASP A 191 14.21 33.01 21.80
N GLU A 192 14.48 31.98 21.01
CA GLU A 192 13.85 31.68 19.71
C GLU A 192 12.82 30.55 19.88
N TYR A 193 11.62 30.77 19.37
CA TYR A 193 10.55 29.77 19.28
C TYR A 193 10.12 29.65 17.82
N ASP A 194 10.23 28.45 17.24
CA ASP A 194 9.80 28.15 15.88
C ASP A 194 8.80 26.99 15.89
N ILE A 195 7.65 27.21 15.27
CA ILE A 195 6.58 26.22 15.12
C ILE A 195 6.21 26.17 13.64
N SER A 196 6.69 25.13 12.98
CA SER A 196 6.43 24.85 11.57
C SER A 196 5.47 23.67 11.44
N GLY A 197 4.60 23.71 10.44
CA GLY A 197 3.67 22.63 10.17
C GLY A 197 3.35 22.52 8.69
N ASN A 198 3.15 21.30 8.20
CA ASN A 198 2.62 21.06 6.87
C ASN A 198 1.70 19.85 6.86
N GLY A 199 0.94 19.69 5.78
CA GLY A 199 0.03 18.58 5.66
C GLY A 199 -0.91 18.67 4.46
N THR A 200 -1.89 17.78 4.45
CA THR A 200 -2.82 17.63 3.34
C THR A 200 -4.24 17.47 3.88
N VAL A 201 -5.14 18.36 3.44
CA VAL A 201 -6.59 18.19 3.59
C VAL A 201 -7.10 17.49 2.34
N GLY A 202 -8.08 16.58 2.45
CA GLY A 202 -8.61 15.92 1.28
C GLY A 202 -10.01 15.37 1.41
N ALA A 203 -10.61 15.08 0.25
CA ALA A 203 -11.89 14.42 0.12
C ALA A 203 -11.85 13.42 -1.05
N ASN A 204 -12.50 12.27 -0.88
CA ASN A 204 -12.69 11.27 -1.92
C ASN A 204 -14.17 11.16 -2.30
N LEU A 205 -14.47 11.04 -3.60
CA LEU A 205 -15.82 10.80 -4.09
C LEU A 205 -15.79 9.92 -5.34
N GLY A 206 -16.11 8.63 -5.17
CA GLY A 206 -15.90 7.62 -6.21
C GLY A 206 -14.43 7.55 -6.59
N ALA A 207 -14.12 7.59 -7.89
CA ALA A 207 -12.76 7.58 -8.43
C ALA A 207 -12.03 8.95 -8.35
N TRP A 208 -12.69 10.01 -7.89
CA TRP A 208 -12.04 11.33 -7.74
C TRP A 208 -11.38 11.46 -6.36
N ARG A 209 -10.17 12.01 -6.38
CA ARG A 209 -9.40 12.45 -5.21
C ARG A 209 -9.32 13.97 -5.29
N LEU A 210 -9.69 14.66 -4.23
CA LEU A 210 -9.43 16.10 -4.07
C LEU A 210 -8.46 16.27 -2.89
N ARG A 211 -7.48 17.15 -3.05
CA ARG A 211 -6.51 17.53 -2.01
C ARG A 211 -6.25 19.02 -2.02
N ALA A 212 -5.91 19.53 -0.84
CA ALA A 212 -5.42 20.87 -0.61
C ALA A 212 -4.26 20.74 0.38
N ASP A 213 -3.04 21.00 -0.08
CA ASP A 213 -1.86 20.98 0.79
C ASP A 213 -1.72 22.33 1.48
N TRP A 214 -1.28 22.31 2.73
CA TRP A 214 -1.11 23.49 3.56
C TRP A 214 0.26 23.48 4.22
N GLN A 215 0.79 24.68 4.42
CA GLN A 215 1.97 24.92 5.26
C GLN A 215 1.71 26.09 6.19
N ALA A 216 2.34 26.07 7.36
CA ALA A 216 2.32 27.14 8.33
C ALA A 216 3.70 27.27 8.94
N ASN A 217 4.13 28.51 9.19
CA ASN A 217 5.28 28.78 10.03
C ASN A 217 4.98 29.89 11.02
N TYR A 218 5.50 29.76 12.23
CA TYR A 218 5.47 30.77 13.27
C TYR A 218 6.82 30.81 13.96
N ARG A 219 7.60 31.85 13.67
CA ARG A 219 8.91 32.13 14.29
C ARG A 219 8.78 33.36 15.16
N HIS A 220 9.22 33.27 16.41
CA HIS A 220 9.24 34.38 17.36
C HIS A 220 10.61 34.45 18.02
N GLU A 221 11.24 35.62 17.93
CA GLU A 221 12.59 35.86 18.42
C GLU A 221 12.55 37.05 19.39
N ASN A 222 13.02 36.83 20.61
CA ASN A 222 13.13 37.86 21.63
C ASN A 222 14.52 38.47 21.61
N ASP A 223 14.73 39.47 20.76
CA ASP A 223 15.91 40.33 20.82
C ASP A 223 15.88 41.18 22.10
N SER A 224 17.02 41.23 22.81
CA SER A 224 17.19 42.05 24.01
C SER A 224 18.46 42.90 24.02
N GLU A 225 19.19 43.03 22.91
CA GLU A 225 20.45 43.77 22.85
C GLU A 225 20.30 45.28 23.14
N ASP A 226 19.12 45.87 22.97
CA ASP A 226 18.91 47.32 23.19
C ASP A 226 17.92 47.65 24.32
N LYS A 227 18.46 48.03 25.49
CA LYS A 227 17.69 48.44 26.69
C LYS A 227 16.78 49.65 26.50
N ASP A 228 16.97 50.39 25.41
CA ASP A 228 16.17 51.56 25.05
C ASP A 228 15.17 51.29 23.90
N ASN A 229 15.16 50.09 23.30
CA ASN A 229 14.31 49.79 22.13
C ASN A 229 13.85 48.31 22.07
N PHE A 230 12.93 47.91 22.96
CA PHE A 230 12.31 46.58 22.96
C PHE A 230 11.58 46.26 21.65
N GLY A 231 12.21 45.48 20.77
CA GLY A 231 11.66 45.04 19.49
C GLY A 231 11.65 43.52 19.37
N SER A 232 10.60 42.86 19.85
CA SER A 232 10.37 41.44 19.56
C SER A 232 9.97 41.27 18.09
N SER A 233 10.64 40.40 17.34
CA SER A 233 10.17 40.00 16.01
C SER A 233 9.22 38.80 16.13
N SER A 234 8.22 38.76 15.25
CA SER A 234 7.34 37.60 15.10
C SER A 234 6.92 37.50 13.64
N GLU A 235 7.36 36.44 12.98
CA GLU A 235 6.95 36.09 11.64
C GLU A 235 5.88 34.99 11.72
N GLN A 236 4.75 35.22 11.06
CA GLN A 236 3.66 34.26 10.99
C GLN A 236 3.21 34.14 9.55
N ASN A 237 3.30 32.93 9.00
CA ASN A 237 2.78 32.62 7.68
C ASN A 237 1.87 31.38 7.72
N TRP A 238 0.84 31.37 6.87
CA TRP A 238 -0.03 30.22 6.60
C TRP A 238 -0.44 30.28 5.13
N ASP A 239 -0.04 29.28 4.36
CA ASP A 239 -0.35 29.15 2.93
C ASP A 239 -1.03 27.81 2.60
N TRP A 240 -1.60 27.77 1.40
CA TRP A 240 -2.22 26.58 0.82
C TRP A 240 -1.51 26.19 -0.47
N ASN A 241 -0.32 25.59 -0.34
CA ASN A 241 0.66 25.35 -1.41
C ASN A 241 0.11 24.82 -2.74
N ARG A 242 -0.97 24.01 -2.71
CA ARG A 242 -1.66 23.56 -3.92
C ARG A 242 -3.09 23.10 -3.67
N TYR A 243 -4.00 23.43 -4.58
CA TYR A 243 -5.34 22.88 -4.68
C TYR A 243 -5.48 22.02 -5.95
N TYR A 244 -5.71 20.72 -5.79
CA TYR A 244 -5.72 19.80 -6.93
C TYR A 244 -6.68 18.62 -6.76
N ALA A 245 -7.08 18.05 -7.89
CA ALA A 245 -7.89 16.85 -7.94
C ALA A 245 -7.41 15.92 -9.06
N TRP A 246 -7.34 14.62 -8.78
CA TRP A 246 -6.96 13.61 -9.77
C TRP A 246 -7.90 12.42 -9.81
N ARG A 247 -7.73 11.64 -10.88
CA ARG A 247 -8.41 10.37 -11.10
C ARG A 247 -7.59 9.48 -12.03
N ALA A 248 -7.52 8.18 -11.69
CA ALA A 248 -7.01 7.15 -12.58
C ALA A 248 -7.92 6.92 -13.80
N ILE A 249 -7.32 6.77 -14.99
CA ILE A 249 -7.99 6.44 -16.25
C ILE A 249 -7.39 5.11 -16.79
N PRO A 250 -7.82 3.93 -16.30
CA PRO A 250 -7.15 2.66 -16.59
C PRO A 250 -7.14 2.28 -18.08
N GLN A 251 -8.14 2.71 -18.85
CA GLN A 251 -8.21 2.50 -20.30
C GLN A 251 -7.05 3.19 -21.07
N LEU A 252 -6.52 4.27 -20.51
CA LEU A 252 -5.40 5.04 -21.07
C LEU A 252 -4.08 4.74 -20.34
N ARG A 253 -4.12 3.97 -19.25
CA ARG A 253 -3.02 3.74 -18.29
C ARG A 253 -2.39 5.05 -17.82
N ALA A 254 -3.24 6.01 -17.50
CA ALA A 254 -2.84 7.37 -17.21
C ALA A 254 -3.66 7.97 -16.07
N GLN A 255 -3.03 8.87 -15.33
CA GLN A 255 -3.66 9.72 -14.31
C GLN A 255 -4.05 11.05 -14.95
N LEU A 256 -5.30 11.46 -14.75
CA LEU A 256 -5.78 12.80 -15.08
C LEU A 256 -5.73 13.65 -13.82
N THR A 257 -4.95 14.72 -13.83
CA THR A 257 -4.82 15.69 -12.72
C THR A 257 -5.31 17.06 -13.18
N LEU A 258 -6.04 17.77 -12.32
CA LEU A 258 -6.65 19.08 -12.56
C LEU A 258 -6.42 19.99 -11.36
N GLY A 259 -6.17 21.27 -11.60
CA GLY A 259 -5.87 22.26 -10.56
C GLY A 259 -4.41 22.68 -10.61
N GLU A 260 -3.84 22.92 -9.43
CA GLU A 260 -2.48 23.44 -9.24
C GLU A 260 -1.46 22.29 -9.11
N GLY A 261 -0.33 22.40 -9.78
CA GLY A 261 0.73 21.39 -9.72
C GLY A 261 2.00 21.83 -10.45
N SER A 262 3.03 20.99 -10.42
CA SER A 262 4.29 21.21 -11.15
C SER A 262 4.27 20.47 -12.49
N LEU A 263 4.95 21.02 -13.50
CA LEU A 263 5.15 20.32 -14.76
C LEU A 263 6.10 19.13 -14.56
N GLU A 264 5.53 17.94 -14.50
CA GLU A 264 6.28 16.68 -14.58
C GLU A 264 6.71 16.41 -16.02
N SER A 265 7.99 16.62 -16.33
CA SER A 265 8.61 16.33 -17.62
C SER A 265 9.95 15.64 -17.41
N ASP A 266 10.26 14.62 -18.21
CA ASP A 266 11.59 14.00 -18.18
C ASP A 266 12.60 14.79 -19.06
N ILE A 267 12.09 15.65 -19.96
CA ILE A 267 12.85 16.31 -21.02
C ILE A 267 13.05 17.81 -20.75
N PHE A 268 12.01 18.50 -20.31
CA PHE A 268 12.03 19.92 -19.99
C PHE A 268 12.11 20.13 -18.47
N ASP A 269 12.67 21.26 -18.07
CA ASP A 269 12.72 21.65 -16.66
C ASP A 269 11.30 22.04 -16.17
N GLY A 270 10.96 21.65 -14.94
CA GLY A 270 9.60 21.76 -14.39
C GLY A 270 9.33 23.07 -13.66
N PHE A 271 8.10 23.59 -13.77
CA PHE A 271 7.63 24.84 -13.16
C PHE A 271 6.21 24.67 -12.61
N ASN A 272 5.76 25.55 -11.72
CA ASN A 272 4.42 25.51 -11.12
C ASN A 272 3.37 26.10 -12.07
N TYR A 273 2.18 25.49 -12.14
CA TYR A 273 1.11 25.93 -13.01
C TYR A 273 -0.28 25.54 -12.50
N VAL A 274 -1.31 26.21 -13.03
CA VAL A 274 -2.72 25.85 -12.84
C VAL A 274 -3.34 25.43 -14.15
N GLY A 275 -3.92 24.23 -14.20
CA GLY A 275 -4.49 23.69 -15.42
C GLY A 275 -4.90 22.23 -15.30
N GLY A 276 -4.42 21.40 -16.23
CA GLY A 276 -4.58 19.96 -16.15
C GLY A 276 -3.51 19.20 -16.92
N SER A 277 -3.23 17.99 -16.45
CA SER A 277 -2.30 17.04 -17.06
C SER A 277 -2.91 15.64 -17.22
N LEU A 278 -2.41 14.91 -18.21
CA LEU A 278 -2.68 13.49 -18.44
C LEU A 278 -1.33 12.79 -18.63
N ILE A 279 -0.95 11.98 -17.64
CA ILE A 279 0.38 11.38 -17.51
C ILE A 279 0.24 9.87 -17.44
N THR A 280 1.01 9.11 -18.23
CA THR A 280 1.05 7.65 -18.10
C THR A 280 1.64 7.23 -16.77
N ASP A 281 0.89 6.43 -16.01
CA ASP A 281 1.32 5.89 -14.73
C ASP A 281 1.76 4.44 -14.91
N ASP A 282 3.06 4.19 -14.73
CA ASP A 282 3.62 2.84 -14.80
C ASP A 282 3.16 1.95 -13.64
N GLN A 283 2.64 2.51 -12.53
CA GLN A 283 2.08 1.72 -11.42
C GLN A 283 0.79 0.98 -11.82
N MET A 284 0.06 1.50 -12.81
CA MET A 284 -1.09 0.82 -13.43
C MET A 284 -0.69 -0.43 -14.24
N LEU A 285 0.60 -0.67 -14.49
CA LEU A 285 1.10 -1.89 -15.11
C LEU A 285 1.45 -2.96 -14.05
N PRO A 286 1.39 -4.26 -14.42
CA PRO A 286 1.97 -5.32 -13.59
C PRO A 286 3.44 -5.03 -13.26
N PRO A 287 3.94 -5.35 -12.05
CA PRO A 287 5.32 -5.09 -11.64
C PRO A 287 6.38 -5.58 -12.64
N ASN A 288 6.12 -6.72 -13.27
CA ASN A 288 6.99 -7.34 -14.28
C ASN A 288 7.00 -6.62 -15.65
N LEU A 289 6.18 -5.58 -15.83
CA LEU A 289 6.07 -4.78 -17.06
C LEU A 289 6.33 -3.27 -16.84
N ARG A 290 6.62 -2.84 -15.61
CA ARG A 290 6.98 -1.45 -15.26
C ARG A 290 8.38 -1.09 -15.76
N GLY A 291 8.65 0.19 -15.96
CA GLY A 291 9.96 0.71 -16.37
C GLY A 291 10.60 -0.01 -17.55
N TYR A 292 11.92 0.06 -17.66
CA TYR A 292 12.68 -0.64 -18.70
C TYR A 292 13.32 -1.93 -18.18
N ALA A 293 13.08 -3.03 -18.90
CA ALA A 293 13.90 -4.24 -18.86
C ALA A 293 14.02 -4.77 -20.31
N PRO A 294 15.10 -5.50 -20.64
CA PRO A 294 15.33 -6.00 -22.00
C PRO A 294 14.38 -7.16 -22.33
N ASP A 295 13.89 -7.20 -23.57
CA ASP A 295 13.15 -8.35 -24.08
C ASP A 295 14.13 -9.52 -24.26
N ILE A 296 13.95 -10.60 -23.50
CA ILE A 296 14.75 -11.83 -23.66
C ILE A 296 14.12 -12.69 -24.75
N SER A 297 14.79 -12.80 -25.89
CA SER A 297 14.28 -13.51 -27.07
C SER A 297 15.22 -14.63 -27.52
N GLY A 298 14.67 -15.81 -27.79
CA GLY A 298 15.43 -16.99 -28.20
C GLY A 298 14.64 -17.93 -29.10
N VAL A 299 15.24 -19.09 -29.42
CA VAL A 299 14.58 -20.17 -30.19
C VAL A 299 14.79 -21.49 -29.47
N ALA A 300 13.69 -22.05 -28.96
CA ALA A 300 13.63 -23.39 -28.42
C ALA A 300 13.42 -24.41 -29.56
N ARG A 301 14.16 -25.52 -29.55
CA ARG A 301 14.07 -26.59 -30.57
C ARG A 301 12.96 -27.59 -30.26
N THR A 302 12.62 -27.71 -28.97
CA THR A 302 11.58 -28.54 -28.37
C THR A 302 10.81 -27.69 -27.35
N ASN A 303 9.87 -28.27 -26.60
CA ASN A 303 9.24 -27.56 -25.48
C ASN A 303 10.27 -27.40 -24.35
N ALA A 304 10.95 -26.26 -24.29
CA ALA A 304 12.10 -26.05 -23.42
C ALA A 304 11.70 -25.35 -22.11
N LYS A 305 12.42 -25.66 -21.04
CA LYS A 305 12.42 -24.87 -19.81
C LYS A 305 13.40 -23.71 -19.99
N VAL A 306 12.93 -22.47 -19.89
CA VAL A 306 13.78 -21.28 -19.90
C VAL A 306 13.91 -20.79 -18.46
N THR A 307 15.16 -20.65 -18.01
CA THR A 307 15.51 -20.14 -16.68
C THR A 307 16.39 -18.91 -16.87
N VAL A 308 16.05 -17.79 -16.26
CA VAL A 308 16.88 -16.58 -16.23
C VAL A 308 17.41 -16.41 -14.82
N THR A 309 18.73 -16.24 -14.71
CA THR A 309 19.42 -16.04 -13.44
C THR A 309 20.22 -14.74 -13.45
N GLN A 310 20.26 -14.06 -12.32
CA GLN A 310 21.02 -12.84 -12.09
C GLN A 310 21.83 -13.04 -10.81
N ARG A 311 23.16 -12.87 -10.87
CA ARG A 311 24.09 -13.13 -9.76
C ARG A 311 23.84 -14.49 -9.05
N GLY A 312 23.51 -15.53 -9.82
CA GLY A 312 23.22 -16.88 -9.34
C GLY A 312 21.83 -17.14 -8.76
N ARG A 313 20.98 -16.11 -8.61
CA ARG A 313 19.57 -16.25 -8.21
C ARG A 313 18.68 -16.44 -9.45
N VAL A 314 17.76 -17.40 -9.42
CA VAL A 314 16.69 -17.49 -10.44
C VAL A 314 15.73 -16.32 -10.26
N ILE A 315 15.60 -15.50 -11.30
CA ILE A 315 14.68 -14.35 -11.34
C ILE A 315 13.46 -14.62 -12.23
N TYR A 316 13.56 -15.57 -13.16
CA TYR A 316 12.45 -15.99 -14.02
C TYR A 316 12.60 -17.46 -14.39
N GLU A 317 11.50 -18.22 -14.40
CA GLU A 317 11.48 -19.62 -14.83
C GLU A 317 10.14 -19.95 -15.49
N SER A 318 10.17 -20.43 -16.74
CA SER A 318 8.94 -20.75 -17.50
C SER A 318 9.18 -21.85 -18.54
N GLN A 319 8.11 -22.52 -18.99
CA GLN A 319 8.18 -23.46 -20.11
C GLN A 319 7.69 -22.80 -21.40
N VAL A 320 8.52 -22.82 -22.45
CA VAL A 320 8.19 -22.29 -23.76
C VAL A 320 7.97 -23.43 -24.77
N PRO A 321 7.00 -23.31 -25.69
CA PRO A 321 6.80 -24.29 -26.75
C PRO A 321 7.94 -24.28 -27.76
N ALA A 322 8.09 -25.37 -28.54
CA ALA A 322 9.06 -25.45 -29.62
C ALA A 322 8.85 -24.34 -30.68
N GLY A 323 9.83 -23.46 -30.83
CA GLY A 323 9.77 -22.29 -31.72
C GLY A 323 10.53 -21.08 -31.17
N PRO A 324 10.43 -19.91 -31.85
CA PRO A 324 10.88 -18.65 -31.29
C PRO A 324 10.00 -18.24 -30.11
N PHE A 325 10.62 -17.72 -29.04
CA PHE A 325 9.93 -17.20 -27.86
C PHE A 325 10.47 -15.81 -27.50
N ARG A 326 9.65 -15.05 -26.76
CA ARG A 326 10.00 -13.77 -26.13
C ARG A 326 9.46 -13.77 -24.71
N ILE A 327 10.31 -13.40 -23.77
CA ILE A 327 10.00 -13.15 -22.36
C ILE A 327 10.06 -11.63 -22.19
N GLN A 328 8.99 -11.04 -21.67
CA GLN A 328 8.79 -9.58 -21.54
C GLN A 328 8.45 -9.17 -20.09
N ASP A 329 8.15 -10.18 -19.28
CA ASP A 329 7.68 -10.23 -17.90
C ASP A 329 8.85 -10.32 -16.92
N ILE A 330 9.80 -9.38 -17.06
CA ILE A 330 10.97 -9.20 -16.19
C ILE A 330 10.87 -7.82 -15.53
N ASN A 331 10.94 -7.78 -14.21
CA ASN A 331 10.80 -6.57 -13.38
C ASN A 331 11.89 -5.50 -13.67
N GLU A 332 11.57 -4.21 -13.54
CA GLU A 332 12.50 -3.06 -13.72
C GLU A 332 13.67 -2.99 -12.74
N THR A 333 13.58 -3.67 -11.59
CA THR A 333 14.69 -3.80 -10.62
C THR A 333 15.86 -4.64 -11.15
N VAL A 334 15.69 -5.27 -12.32
CA VAL A 334 16.67 -6.14 -12.94
C VAL A 334 17.66 -5.33 -13.78
N SER A 335 18.88 -5.18 -13.25
CA SER A 335 19.98 -4.41 -13.84
C SER A 335 21.32 -5.15 -13.72
N GLY A 336 22.19 -5.08 -14.72
CA GLY A 336 23.39 -5.93 -14.81
C GLY A 336 23.21 -7.09 -15.78
N ASP A 337 23.87 -8.21 -15.51
CA ASP A 337 24.01 -9.34 -16.42
C ASP A 337 23.02 -10.48 -16.08
N LEU A 338 22.23 -10.87 -17.08
CA LEU A 338 21.20 -11.90 -16.97
C LEU A 338 21.64 -13.16 -17.74
N HIS A 339 21.99 -14.21 -17.02
CA HIS A 339 22.33 -15.50 -17.60
C HIS A 339 21.06 -16.27 -17.94
N VAL A 340 20.82 -16.48 -19.24
CA VAL A 340 19.65 -17.18 -19.77
C VAL A 340 20.03 -18.61 -20.14
N LYS A 341 19.33 -19.57 -19.54
CA LYS A 341 19.51 -21.01 -19.75
C LYS A 341 18.25 -21.64 -20.32
N ILE A 342 18.37 -22.24 -21.51
CA ILE A 342 17.29 -22.96 -22.21
C ILE A 342 17.59 -24.47 -22.13
N GLU A 343 16.79 -25.21 -21.37
CA GLU A 343 16.88 -26.67 -21.23
C GLU A 343 15.82 -27.35 -22.10
N GLU A 344 16.27 -27.94 -23.22
CA GLU A 344 15.42 -28.67 -24.16
C GLU A 344 14.95 -30.02 -23.58
N GLN A 345 13.81 -30.55 -24.02
CA GLN A 345 13.35 -31.92 -23.63
C GLN A 345 14.36 -33.02 -24.02
N SER A 346 15.23 -32.72 -24.98
CA SER A 346 16.33 -33.61 -25.39
C SER A 346 17.49 -33.67 -24.39
N GLY A 347 17.46 -32.87 -23.31
CA GLY A 347 18.56 -32.68 -22.39
C GLY A 347 19.70 -31.80 -22.92
N GLN A 348 19.55 -31.22 -24.12
CA GLN A 348 20.47 -30.19 -24.61
C GLN A 348 20.20 -28.87 -23.88
N VAL A 349 21.26 -28.21 -23.44
CA VAL A 349 21.20 -26.90 -22.81
C VAL A 349 21.80 -25.86 -23.76
N GLN A 350 21.16 -24.70 -23.87
CA GLN A 350 21.68 -23.51 -24.56
C GLN A 350 21.79 -22.38 -23.54
N GLU A 351 22.95 -21.74 -23.41
CA GLU A 351 23.21 -20.67 -22.45
C GLU A 351 23.74 -19.42 -23.16
N TYR A 352 23.27 -18.24 -22.76
CA TYR A 352 23.73 -16.93 -23.24
C TYR A 352 23.37 -15.82 -22.26
N ASP A 353 24.10 -14.70 -22.36
CA ASP A 353 23.98 -13.59 -21.41
C ASP A 353 23.31 -12.37 -22.05
N VAL A 354 22.42 -11.73 -21.29
CA VAL A 354 21.76 -10.47 -21.66
C VAL A 354 22.08 -9.45 -20.58
N SER A 355 22.97 -8.51 -20.90
CA SER A 355 23.29 -7.38 -20.01
C SER A 355 22.30 -6.24 -20.23
N THR A 356 21.98 -5.47 -19.19
CA THR A 356 21.10 -4.29 -19.27
C THR A 356 21.49 -3.23 -18.23
N ALA A 357 21.18 -1.97 -18.54
CA ALA A 357 21.16 -0.86 -17.60
C ALA A 357 19.98 0.06 -17.93
N SER A 358 19.49 0.82 -16.95
CA SER A 358 18.34 1.72 -17.14
C SER A 358 18.75 3.19 -17.13
N ILE A 359 18.08 3.99 -17.96
CA ILE A 359 18.09 5.46 -17.99
C ILE A 359 16.60 5.86 -18.11
N PRO A 360 16.11 6.93 -17.45
CA PRO A 360 14.68 7.26 -17.37
C PRO A 360 13.89 7.30 -18.69
N PHE A 361 14.55 7.56 -19.82
CA PHE A 361 13.93 7.64 -21.15
C PHE A 361 13.70 6.28 -21.83
N LEU A 362 14.31 5.20 -21.35
CA LEU A 362 14.15 3.88 -21.97
C LEU A 362 12.74 3.34 -21.73
N THR A 363 12.10 2.85 -22.79
CA THR A 363 10.73 2.32 -22.80
C THR A 363 10.72 0.95 -23.48
N ARG A 364 9.94 0.00 -22.96
CA ARG A 364 9.93 -1.38 -23.48
C ARG A 364 9.41 -1.46 -24.93
N PRO A 365 9.84 -2.45 -25.72
CA PRO A 365 9.43 -2.58 -27.12
C PRO A 365 7.91 -2.67 -27.30
N GLY A 366 7.33 -1.69 -28.00
CA GLY A 366 5.89 -1.57 -28.24
C GLY A 366 5.10 -0.84 -27.16
N GLN A 367 5.71 -0.45 -26.04
CA GLN A 367 5.10 0.49 -25.08
C GLN A 367 5.34 1.95 -25.51
N VAL A 368 4.42 2.82 -25.11
CA VAL A 368 4.54 4.28 -25.25
C VAL A 368 4.19 4.91 -23.91
N ARG A 369 5.15 5.63 -23.32
CA ARG A 369 4.95 6.51 -22.16
C ARG A 369 4.69 7.92 -22.69
N TYR A 370 3.74 8.65 -22.13
CA TYR A 370 3.41 10.00 -22.58
C TYR A 370 2.95 10.89 -21.44
N LYS A 371 3.28 12.17 -21.53
CA LYS A 371 2.83 13.21 -20.58
C LYS A 371 2.31 14.39 -21.38
N LEU A 372 1.09 14.83 -21.06
CA LEU A 372 0.44 15.99 -21.66
C LEU A 372 0.08 16.95 -20.54
N ALA A 373 0.35 18.25 -20.69
CA ALA A 373 -0.14 19.27 -19.76
C ALA A 373 -0.57 20.54 -20.49
N ALA A 374 -1.51 21.27 -19.92
CA ALA A 374 -1.94 22.58 -20.41
C ALA A 374 -2.48 23.43 -19.27
N GLY A 375 -2.14 24.71 -19.24
CA GLY A 375 -2.50 25.60 -18.14
C GLY A 375 -1.86 26.98 -18.24
N ARG A 376 -1.77 27.67 -17.11
CA ARG A 376 -1.00 28.91 -16.95
C ARG A 376 0.04 28.75 -15.84
N PRO A 377 1.29 29.20 -16.02
CA PRO A 377 2.27 29.25 -14.95
C PRO A 377 1.77 30.06 -13.74
N GLN A 378 2.33 29.76 -12.56
CA GLN A 378 2.12 30.56 -11.36
C GLN A 378 3.38 30.59 -10.47
N ASP A 379 3.52 31.66 -9.70
CA ASP A 379 4.48 31.72 -8.59
C ASP A 379 4.00 30.94 -7.35
N TRP A 380 4.80 30.99 -6.29
CA TRP A 380 4.46 30.41 -4.98
C TRP A 380 3.36 31.19 -4.23
N ASP A 381 3.12 32.44 -4.61
CA ASP A 381 2.08 33.32 -4.06
C ASP A 381 0.72 33.15 -4.80
N HIS A 382 0.61 32.16 -5.69
CA HIS A 382 -0.53 31.87 -6.60
C HIS A 382 -0.86 32.99 -7.60
N ASN A 383 0.09 33.89 -7.88
CA ASN A 383 -0.02 34.87 -8.95
C ASN A 383 0.21 34.19 -10.31
N MET A 384 -0.62 34.50 -11.29
CA MET A 384 -0.57 33.89 -12.62
C MET A 384 0.46 34.59 -13.51
N GLU A 385 1.57 33.91 -13.78
CA GLU A 385 2.69 34.41 -14.59
C GLU A 385 2.56 33.98 -16.05
N GLY A 386 3.12 34.76 -16.98
CA GLY A 386 3.10 34.45 -18.42
C GLY A 386 1.71 34.22 -19.02
N GLY A 387 1.66 33.61 -20.21
CA GLY A 387 0.40 33.28 -20.89
C GLY A 387 -0.06 31.84 -20.66
N PHE A 388 -0.77 31.27 -21.65
CA PHE A 388 -1.27 29.90 -21.59
C PHE A 388 -0.30 28.98 -22.32
N PHE A 389 0.23 27.98 -21.61
CA PHE A 389 1.15 27.01 -22.18
C PHE A 389 0.45 25.68 -22.50
N THR A 390 1.03 24.95 -23.44
CA THR A 390 0.77 23.51 -23.66
C THR A 390 2.09 22.77 -23.74
N SER A 391 2.16 21.58 -23.15
CA SER A 391 3.28 20.66 -23.28
C SER A 391 2.81 19.26 -23.64
N ALA A 392 3.63 18.57 -24.43
CA ALA A 392 3.43 17.18 -24.79
C ALA A 392 4.79 16.50 -24.97
N GLU A 393 5.04 15.42 -24.23
CA GLU A 393 6.19 14.55 -24.42
C GLU A 393 5.78 13.08 -24.53
N ALA A 394 6.60 12.30 -25.22
CA ALA A 394 6.43 10.86 -25.31
C ALA A 394 7.77 10.14 -25.47
N SER A 395 7.86 8.92 -24.91
CA SER A 395 8.90 7.94 -25.22
C SER A 395 8.28 6.66 -25.76
N TRP A 396 8.83 6.17 -26.86
CA TRP A 396 8.35 4.97 -27.56
C TRP A 396 9.50 3.96 -27.72
N GLY A 397 9.31 2.76 -27.16
CA GLY A 397 10.18 1.62 -27.42
C GLY A 397 9.99 1.08 -28.84
N ILE A 398 10.72 1.64 -29.81
CA ILE A 398 10.59 1.31 -31.24
C ILE A 398 11.08 -0.10 -31.59
N ALA A 399 12.05 -0.63 -30.84
CA ALA A 399 12.63 -1.96 -31.03
C ALA A 399 13.33 -2.42 -29.74
N ASN A 400 13.77 -3.69 -29.67
CA ASN A 400 14.52 -4.18 -28.50
C ASN A 400 15.77 -3.33 -28.25
N GLY A 401 15.91 -2.82 -27.02
CA GLY A 401 16.95 -1.89 -26.62
C GLY A 401 16.92 -0.51 -27.29
N TRP A 402 15.92 -0.12 -28.06
CA TRP A 402 15.85 1.22 -28.70
C TRP A 402 14.60 1.99 -28.29
N SER A 403 14.78 3.21 -27.81
CA SER A 403 13.70 4.13 -27.43
C SER A 403 13.88 5.47 -28.16
N LEU A 404 12.85 5.90 -28.88
CA LEU A 404 12.76 7.24 -29.46
C LEU A 404 11.91 8.09 -28.52
N TYR A 405 12.45 9.21 -28.05
CA TYR A 405 11.73 10.14 -27.18
C TYR A 405 11.80 11.56 -27.70
N GLY A 406 10.88 12.39 -27.25
CA GLY A 406 10.84 13.80 -27.63
C GLY A 406 9.62 14.49 -27.04
N GLY A 407 9.65 15.81 -27.08
CA GLY A 407 8.56 16.62 -26.59
C GLY A 407 8.56 18.00 -27.20
N ALA A 408 7.46 18.71 -27.01
CA ALA A 408 7.32 20.12 -27.33
C ALA A 408 6.61 20.82 -26.18
N ILE A 409 7.02 22.04 -25.90
CA ILE A 409 6.32 22.98 -25.02
C ILE A 409 6.19 24.32 -25.73
N GLY A 410 5.01 24.93 -25.62
CA GLY A 410 4.69 26.16 -26.34
C GLY A 410 3.74 27.06 -25.56
N GLU A 411 4.09 28.33 -25.56
CA GLU A 411 3.36 29.49 -25.04
C GLU A 411 3.23 30.49 -26.23
N GLN A 412 2.55 31.63 -26.07
CA GLN A 412 2.48 32.69 -27.07
C GLN A 412 3.88 33.15 -27.56
N ASP A 413 4.81 33.41 -26.64
CA ASP A 413 6.10 34.04 -26.91
C ASP A 413 7.32 33.15 -26.61
N TYR A 414 7.11 31.95 -26.05
CA TYR A 414 8.13 30.91 -25.87
C TYR A 414 7.76 29.58 -26.55
N GLN A 415 8.75 28.95 -27.21
CA GLN A 415 8.60 27.66 -27.88
C GLN A 415 9.87 26.82 -27.69
N ALA A 416 9.74 25.56 -27.27
CA ALA A 416 10.84 24.61 -27.28
C ALA A 416 10.43 23.24 -27.86
N LEU A 417 11.37 22.62 -28.57
CA LEU A 417 11.24 21.31 -29.20
C LEU A 417 12.46 20.46 -28.86
N ALA A 418 12.21 19.27 -28.35
CA ALA A 418 13.23 18.32 -27.94
C ALA A 418 13.07 16.98 -28.66
N LEU A 419 14.19 16.41 -29.10
CA LEU A 419 14.25 15.09 -29.76
C LEU A 419 15.45 14.31 -29.25
N GLY A 420 15.21 13.06 -28.86
CA GLY A 420 16.20 12.18 -28.25
C GLY A 420 16.10 10.72 -28.66
N LEU A 421 17.23 10.03 -28.55
CA LEU A 421 17.37 8.61 -28.87
C LEU A 421 18.10 7.91 -27.72
N GLY A 422 17.42 6.99 -27.07
CA GLY A 422 17.95 6.11 -26.04
C GLY A 422 18.24 4.73 -26.61
N ARG A 423 19.35 4.13 -26.20
CA ARG A 423 19.70 2.76 -26.53
C ARG A 423 20.34 2.02 -25.35
N ASP A 424 19.81 0.83 -25.08
CA ASP A 424 20.53 -0.21 -24.35
C ASP A 424 21.53 -0.89 -25.30
N LEU A 425 22.82 -0.78 -24.96
CA LEU A 425 23.95 -1.38 -25.67
C LEU A 425 24.38 -2.70 -25.02
N ALA A 426 23.57 -3.23 -24.09
CA ALA A 426 23.79 -4.44 -23.31
C ALA A 426 25.14 -4.43 -22.58
N LEU A 427 26.14 -5.18 -23.08
CA LEU A 427 27.46 -5.29 -22.45
C LEU A 427 28.16 -3.93 -22.26
N LEU A 428 27.80 -2.93 -23.07
CA LEU A 428 28.34 -1.57 -22.95
C LEU A 428 27.46 -0.64 -22.10
N GLY A 429 26.30 -1.09 -21.59
CA GLY A 429 25.37 -0.30 -20.78
C GLY A 429 24.33 0.46 -21.61
N ALA A 430 23.56 1.32 -20.96
CA ALA A 430 22.61 2.21 -21.61
C ALA A 430 23.24 3.55 -21.95
N PHE A 431 22.82 4.14 -23.06
CA PHE A 431 23.24 5.46 -23.53
C PHE A 431 22.05 6.20 -24.13
N SER A 432 21.86 7.47 -23.80
CA SER A 432 20.89 8.33 -24.45
C SER A 432 21.48 9.68 -24.82
N VAL A 433 21.03 10.23 -25.95
CA VAL A 433 21.34 11.59 -26.38
C VAL A 433 20.08 12.31 -26.79
N ASP A 434 19.96 13.57 -26.43
CA ASP A 434 18.92 14.47 -26.92
C ASP A 434 19.46 15.87 -27.23
N VAL A 435 18.69 16.56 -28.07
CA VAL A 435 18.87 17.99 -28.36
C VAL A 435 17.53 18.68 -28.14
N THR A 436 17.57 19.78 -27.40
CA THR A 436 16.44 20.68 -27.18
C THR A 436 16.75 22.04 -27.78
N HIS A 437 15.93 22.48 -28.74
CA HIS A 437 15.99 23.81 -29.32
C HIS A 437 14.92 24.68 -28.68
N SER A 438 15.28 25.87 -28.18
CA SER A 438 14.31 26.82 -27.65
C SER A 438 14.40 28.18 -28.35
N ARG A 439 13.26 28.87 -28.36
CA ARG A 439 13.04 30.20 -28.92
C ARG A 439 12.14 30.98 -27.98
N ALA A 440 12.67 32.04 -27.39
CA ALA A 440 11.95 32.93 -26.49
C ALA A 440 11.91 34.34 -27.08
N THR A 441 10.82 35.07 -26.89
CA THR A 441 10.72 36.50 -27.21
C THR A 441 10.57 37.28 -25.92
N LEU A 442 11.66 37.94 -25.50
CA LEU A 442 11.77 38.59 -24.21
C LEU A 442 11.01 39.93 -24.17
N PRO A 443 10.37 40.27 -23.04
CA PRO A 443 9.74 41.59 -22.85
C PRO A 443 10.81 42.71 -22.81
N GLU A 444 10.40 43.93 -23.18
CA GLU A 444 11.30 45.11 -23.12
C GLU A 444 11.73 45.39 -21.67
N GLY A 445 13.03 45.41 -21.42
CA GLY A 445 13.62 45.67 -20.10
C GLY A 445 13.95 44.43 -19.27
N SER A 446 13.84 43.22 -19.82
CA SER A 446 14.23 41.99 -19.10
C SER A 446 15.73 41.95 -18.80
N ALA A 447 16.14 41.36 -17.68
CA ALA A 447 17.57 41.19 -17.35
C ALA A 447 18.33 40.26 -18.31
N TYR A 448 17.62 39.42 -19.06
CA TYR A 448 18.16 38.56 -20.11
C TYR A 448 18.30 39.28 -21.47
N GLY A 449 17.93 40.57 -21.53
CA GLY A 449 17.97 41.41 -22.73
C GLY A 449 16.61 41.55 -23.43
N ASP A 450 16.62 42.16 -24.62
CA ASP A 450 15.41 42.48 -25.38
C ASP A 450 15.31 41.65 -26.67
N GLY A 451 14.09 41.20 -27.01
CA GLY A 451 13.77 40.61 -28.33
C GLY A 451 13.84 39.08 -28.38
N THR A 452 13.92 38.52 -29.60
CA THR A 452 13.88 37.06 -29.80
C THR A 452 15.27 36.43 -29.67
N ILE A 453 15.46 35.59 -28.65
CA ILE A 453 16.63 34.72 -28.49
C ILE A 453 16.32 33.29 -28.96
N GLN A 454 17.36 32.56 -29.38
CA GLN A 454 17.30 31.17 -29.83
C GLN A 454 18.58 30.44 -29.49
N GLY A 455 18.48 29.23 -28.95
CA GLY A 455 19.64 28.41 -28.63
C GLY A 455 19.31 26.94 -28.47
N ASN A 456 20.35 26.13 -28.32
CA ASN A 456 20.27 24.69 -28.23
C ASN A 456 20.90 24.19 -26.91
N SER A 457 20.29 23.16 -26.34
CA SER A 457 20.85 22.36 -25.26
C SER A 457 21.03 20.93 -25.75
N PHE A 458 22.15 20.32 -25.40
CA PHE A 458 22.52 18.95 -25.76
C PHE A 458 22.77 18.15 -24.48
N ARG A 459 22.06 17.04 -24.31
CA ARG A 459 22.21 16.15 -23.16
C ARG A 459 22.69 14.77 -23.61
N ALA A 460 23.65 14.21 -22.88
CA ALA A 460 24.16 12.85 -23.08
C ALA A 460 24.24 12.12 -21.74
N SER A 461 23.49 11.02 -21.58
CA SER A 461 23.43 10.23 -20.35
C SER A 461 23.92 8.81 -20.61
N TYR A 462 24.58 8.20 -19.63
CA TYR A 462 25.17 6.87 -19.71
C TYR A 462 25.06 6.12 -18.38
N ALA A 463 24.67 4.85 -18.41
CA ALA A 463 24.59 4.00 -17.23
C ALA A 463 25.11 2.59 -17.53
N LYS A 464 25.93 2.03 -16.63
CA LYS A 464 26.41 0.65 -16.73
C LYS A 464 26.57 0.01 -15.36
N ASP A 465 25.99 -1.18 -15.21
CA ASP A 465 26.25 -2.11 -14.12
C ASP A 465 27.30 -3.14 -14.54
N PHE A 466 28.32 -3.33 -13.72
CA PHE A 466 29.40 -4.29 -13.89
C PHE A 466 29.31 -5.35 -12.78
N ASP A 467 28.66 -6.48 -13.08
CA ASP A 467 28.40 -7.53 -12.08
C ASP A 467 29.66 -8.29 -11.65
N ASP A 468 30.62 -8.52 -12.57
CA ASP A 468 31.93 -9.16 -12.28
C ASP A 468 32.71 -8.51 -11.13
N ILE A 469 32.44 -7.23 -10.85
CA ILE A 469 33.08 -6.43 -9.82
C ILE A 469 32.05 -5.79 -8.85
N ASP A 470 30.80 -6.24 -8.82
CA ASP A 470 29.71 -5.68 -7.99
C ASP A 470 29.68 -4.11 -8.00
N SER A 471 29.72 -3.48 -9.18
CA SER A 471 29.78 -2.01 -9.30
C SER A 471 28.75 -1.42 -10.26
N ARG A 472 28.33 -0.19 -9.99
CA ARG A 472 27.42 0.63 -10.83
C ARG A 472 28.10 1.95 -11.16
N LEU A 473 28.13 2.29 -12.45
CA LEU A 473 28.55 3.59 -12.97
C LEU A 473 27.33 4.26 -13.60
N THR A 474 26.87 5.36 -13.00
CA THR A 474 25.81 6.21 -13.55
C THR A 474 26.39 7.57 -13.85
N PHE A 475 26.63 7.84 -15.13
CA PHE A 475 26.94 9.17 -15.63
C PHE A 475 25.64 9.82 -16.11
N ALA A 476 24.89 10.39 -15.17
CA ALA A 476 23.51 10.82 -15.38
C ALA A 476 23.36 11.91 -16.46
N GLY A 477 24.40 12.72 -16.68
CA GLY A 477 24.42 13.68 -17.77
C GLY A 477 25.75 14.40 -17.97
N TYR A 478 26.09 14.62 -19.24
CA TYR A 478 26.69 15.87 -19.70
C TYR A 478 25.58 16.68 -20.38
N ARG A 479 25.17 17.81 -19.78
CA ARG A 479 24.30 18.83 -20.40
C ARG A 479 25.19 19.99 -20.83
N PHE A 480 25.13 20.40 -22.08
CA PHE A 480 25.73 21.63 -22.61
C PHE A 480 24.64 22.50 -23.19
N SER A 481 24.50 23.74 -22.71
CA SER A 481 23.52 24.71 -23.19
C SER A 481 24.23 25.93 -23.78
N GLU A 482 23.81 26.35 -24.96
CA GLU A 482 24.30 27.58 -25.61
C GLU A 482 23.87 28.83 -24.81
N GLU A 483 24.65 29.92 -24.90
CA GLU A 483 24.40 31.20 -24.20
C GLU A 483 23.02 31.83 -24.50
N ASN A 484 22.36 31.44 -25.60
CA ASN A 484 21.02 31.89 -25.97
C ASN A 484 19.93 30.81 -25.80
N TYR A 485 20.26 29.64 -25.24
CA TYR A 485 19.28 28.63 -24.87
C TYR A 485 18.62 29.07 -23.56
N MET A 486 17.30 29.26 -23.60
CA MET A 486 16.52 29.58 -22.41
C MET A 486 15.52 28.46 -22.15
N THR A 487 15.32 28.11 -20.89
CA THR A 487 14.28 27.18 -20.42
C THR A 487 12.93 27.90 -20.29
N ILE A 488 11.83 27.14 -20.15
CA ILE A 488 10.51 27.72 -19.92
C ILE A 488 10.44 28.46 -18.58
N ASP A 489 11.16 27.95 -17.57
CA ASP A 489 11.21 28.46 -16.20
C ASP A 489 11.93 29.82 -16.15
N GLU A 490 13.12 29.91 -16.76
CA GLU A 490 13.84 31.20 -16.96
C GLU A 490 13.04 32.20 -17.81
N PHE A 491 12.22 31.72 -18.76
CA PHE A 491 11.34 32.59 -19.55
C PHE A 491 10.18 33.16 -18.73
N ILE A 492 9.60 32.35 -17.83
CA ILE A 492 8.55 32.78 -16.91
C ILE A 492 9.11 33.86 -15.97
N ASP A 493 10.30 33.65 -15.40
CA ASP A 493 11.00 34.64 -14.57
C ASP A 493 11.17 36.02 -15.27
N THR A 494 11.29 36.06 -16.61
CA THR A 494 11.42 37.33 -17.35
C THR A 494 10.16 38.21 -17.34
N HIS A 495 9.01 37.66 -16.92
CA HIS A 495 7.75 38.40 -16.80
C HIS A 495 7.55 39.05 -15.42
N ASN A 496 8.48 38.83 -14.48
CA ASN A 496 8.42 39.42 -13.16
C ASN A 496 9.07 40.80 -13.11
N ASP A 497 8.26 41.80 -12.74
CA ASP A 497 8.65 43.21 -12.56
C ASP A 497 9.67 43.42 -11.41
N ASP A 498 9.85 42.43 -10.54
CA ASP A 498 10.70 42.50 -9.35
C ASP A 498 12.07 41.84 -9.62
N ASN A 499 13.08 42.65 -9.93
CA ASN A 499 14.41 42.17 -10.32
C ASN A 499 15.10 41.32 -9.24
N ASP A 500 14.73 41.48 -7.96
CA ASP A 500 15.27 40.69 -6.85
C ASP A 500 14.74 39.24 -6.84
N ARG A 501 13.68 38.93 -7.59
CA ARG A 501 13.12 37.56 -7.74
C ARG A 501 13.67 36.79 -8.96
N GLN A 502 14.43 37.42 -9.86
CA GLN A 502 14.94 36.77 -11.07
C GLN A 502 16.07 35.79 -10.74
N ARG A 503 15.97 34.54 -11.25
CA ARG A 503 17.00 33.52 -11.01
C ARG A 503 18.35 33.93 -11.57
N THR A 504 19.34 33.96 -10.68
CA THR A 504 20.72 34.19 -11.07
C THR A 504 21.41 32.85 -11.35
N GLY A 505 21.97 32.69 -12.56
CA GLY A 505 22.70 31.49 -12.98
C GLY A 505 22.16 30.84 -14.25
N HIS A 506 22.59 31.32 -15.42
CA HIS A 506 22.30 30.72 -16.72
C HIS A 506 23.28 29.58 -17.01
N ASP A 507 22.76 28.36 -17.12
CA ASP A 507 23.54 27.13 -17.25
C ASP A 507 24.34 27.04 -18.56
N LYS A 508 25.61 26.65 -18.43
CA LYS A 508 26.51 26.36 -19.54
C LYS A 508 26.83 24.88 -19.67
N GLU A 509 27.46 24.30 -18.65
CA GLU A 509 27.84 22.87 -18.63
C GLU A 509 27.47 22.27 -17.28
N MET A 510 26.79 21.12 -17.30
CA MET A 510 26.51 20.31 -16.11
C MET A 510 27.02 18.88 -16.33
N TYR A 511 27.85 18.42 -15.40
CA TYR A 511 28.37 17.05 -15.34
C TYR A 511 27.88 16.39 -14.07
N THR A 512 27.29 15.20 -14.17
CA THR A 512 26.86 14.42 -13.01
C THR A 512 27.37 12.99 -13.12
N LEU A 513 28.25 12.62 -12.18
CA LEU A 513 28.88 11.32 -12.10
C LEU A 513 28.57 10.68 -10.74
N THR A 514 28.01 9.48 -10.77
CA THR A 514 27.84 8.62 -9.61
C THR A 514 28.49 7.26 -9.87
N TYR A 515 29.29 6.78 -8.94
CA TYR A 515 29.93 5.47 -9.01
C TYR A 515 29.83 4.78 -7.65
N SER A 516 29.30 3.56 -7.63
CA SER A 516 29.23 2.72 -6.44
C SER A 516 29.89 1.37 -6.71
N GLN A 517 30.62 0.84 -5.73
CA GLN A 517 31.49 -0.32 -5.86
C GLN A 517 31.48 -1.10 -4.56
N ASN A 518 31.01 -2.34 -4.58
CA ASN A 518 31.12 -3.25 -3.45
C ASN A 518 32.33 -4.17 -3.65
N PHE A 519 33.24 -4.20 -2.69
CA PHE A 519 34.37 -5.11 -2.64
C PHE A 519 34.03 -6.27 -1.70
N SER A 520 33.12 -7.14 -2.15
CA SER A 520 32.55 -8.27 -1.40
C SER A 520 33.60 -9.18 -0.74
N ALA A 521 34.80 -9.30 -1.32
CA ALA A 521 35.90 -10.10 -0.78
C ALA A 521 36.57 -9.52 0.49
N ILE A 522 36.38 -8.22 0.76
CA ILE A 522 36.92 -7.50 1.93
C ILE A 522 35.84 -6.74 2.71
N ASN A 523 34.56 -6.92 2.38
CA ASN A 523 33.42 -6.20 2.97
C ASN A 523 33.63 -4.67 2.99
N VAL A 524 34.02 -4.07 1.87
CA VAL A 524 34.16 -2.61 1.73
C VAL A 524 33.23 -2.11 0.63
N ASN A 525 32.38 -1.14 0.92
CA ASN A 525 31.60 -0.40 -0.05
C ASN A 525 32.25 0.96 -0.29
N ALA A 526 32.41 1.35 -1.55
CA ALA A 526 32.81 2.68 -1.97
C ALA A 526 31.69 3.34 -2.76
N TYR A 527 31.44 4.62 -2.51
CA TYR A 527 30.47 5.45 -3.20
C TYR A 527 31.10 6.81 -3.52
N ILE A 528 30.93 7.27 -4.75
CA ILE A 528 31.40 8.55 -5.24
C ILE A 528 30.22 9.25 -5.92
N ASN A 529 29.96 10.49 -5.52
CA ASN A 529 29.13 11.43 -6.25
C ASN A 529 29.99 12.66 -6.59
N TYR A 530 29.91 13.12 -7.82
CA TYR A 530 30.59 14.32 -8.31
C TYR A 530 29.66 15.07 -9.25
N THR A 531 29.41 16.34 -8.92
CA THR A 531 28.66 17.29 -9.74
C THR A 531 29.53 18.52 -10.01
N HIS A 532 29.62 18.90 -11.27
CA HIS A 532 30.29 20.12 -11.71
C HIS A 532 29.32 20.91 -12.58
N ARG A 533 29.04 22.16 -12.20
CA ARG A 533 28.14 23.07 -12.91
C ARG A 533 28.90 24.35 -13.23
N THR A 534 28.83 24.77 -14.49
CA THR A 534 29.35 26.06 -14.95
C THR A 534 28.23 26.89 -15.55
N TYR A 535 28.35 28.21 -15.42
CA TYR A 535 27.36 29.17 -15.83
C TYR A 535 27.96 30.17 -16.84
N TRP A 536 27.11 30.84 -17.61
CA TRP A 536 27.53 31.93 -18.50
C TRP A 536 27.77 33.25 -17.74
N ASN A 537 27.08 33.45 -16.62
CA ASN A 537 27.02 34.72 -15.87
C ASN A 537 27.43 34.62 -14.39
N GLN A 538 27.86 33.45 -13.91
CA GLN A 538 28.23 33.20 -12.51
C GLN A 538 29.50 32.32 -12.37
N PRO A 539 30.15 32.31 -11.18
CA PRO A 539 31.20 31.34 -10.86
C PRO A 539 30.72 29.90 -10.97
N ASN A 540 31.66 28.97 -11.18
CA ASN A 540 31.37 27.54 -11.21
C ASN A 540 30.94 27.04 -9.81
N GLN A 541 30.22 25.92 -9.78
CA GLN A 541 29.84 25.22 -8.55
C GLN A 541 30.28 23.75 -8.65
N ASP A 542 31.07 23.33 -7.66
CA ASP A 542 31.62 21.98 -7.54
C ASP A 542 31.10 21.32 -6.26
N SER A 543 30.53 20.12 -6.39
CA SER A 543 30.10 19.32 -5.25
C SER A 543 30.58 17.89 -5.40
N TYR A 544 31.23 17.34 -4.37
CA TYR A 544 31.63 15.94 -4.36
C TYR A 544 31.44 15.29 -2.99
N ASN A 545 31.13 14.00 -3.01
CA ASN A 545 30.99 13.14 -1.85
C ASN A 545 31.69 11.81 -2.14
N LEU A 546 32.62 11.42 -1.28
CA LEU A 546 33.35 10.15 -1.32
C LEU A 546 33.10 9.42 0.01
N THR A 547 32.24 8.40 -0.03
CA THR A 547 31.95 7.54 1.12
C THR A 547 32.64 6.17 0.96
N LEU A 548 33.40 5.77 1.98
CA LEU A 548 34.01 4.44 2.13
C LEU A 548 33.48 3.79 3.40
N SER A 549 32.84 2.63 3.30
CA SER A 549 32.24 1.90 4.42
C SER A 549 32.77 0.47 4.51
N HIS A 550 33.35 0.09 5.64
CA HIS A 550 33.88 -1.25 5.89
C HIS A 550 33.08 -1.97 6.98
N TYR A 551 32.67 -3.21 6.72
CA TYR A 551 31.93 -4.06 7.66
C TYR A 551 32.81 -5.22 8.14
N PHE A 552 32.97 -5.35 9.46
CA PHE A 552 33.84 -6.36 10.06
C PHE A 552 33.31 -6.89 11.40
N ASP A 553 33.89 -8.01 11.84
CA ASP A 553 33.51 -8.72 13.04
C ASP A 553 34.67 -8.74 14.05
N VAL A 554 34.39 -8.57 15.34
CA VAL A 554 35.38 -8.63 16.42
C VAL A 554 34.90 -9.55 17.53
N GLY A 555 35.41 -10.79 17.52
CA GLY A 555 35.07 -11.82 18.50
C GLY A 555 33.62 -12.29 18.36
N GLU A 556 32.81 -12.00 19.37
CA GLU A 556 31.37 -12.30 19.38
C GLU A 556 30.53 -11.15 18.80
N VAL A 557 31.08 -9.94 18.70
CA VAL A 557 30.40 -8.80 18.09
C VAL A 557 30.48 -8.90 16.57
N ARG A 558 29.31 -8.83 15.92
CA ARG A 558 29.13 -9.00 14.48
C ARG A 558 28.56 -7.74 13.83
N GLY A 559 28.97 -7.48 12.59
CA GLY A 559 28.42 -6.36 11.81
C GLY A 559 28.83 -4.98 12.30
N ILE A 560 30.05 -4.83 12.83
CA ILE A 560 30.62 -3.50 13.11
C ILE A 560 30.82 -2.79 11.78
N SER A 561 30.33 -1.56 11.65
CA SER A 561 30.54 -0.74 10.46
C SER A 561 31.41 0.47 10.76
N LEU A 562 32.39 0.74 9.91
CA LEU A 562 33.20 1.95 9.91
C LEU A 562 33.00 2.65 8.58
N SER A 563 32.38 3.82 8.56
CA SER A 563 32.27 4.68 7.39
C SER A 563 33.11 5.94 7.52
N VAL A 564 33.67 6.38 6.39
CA VAL A 564 34.38 7.65 6.22
C VAL A 564 33.79 8.33 4.99
N ASN A 565 33.20 9.50 5.16
CA ASN A 565 32.65 10.34 4.10
C ASN A 565 33.48 11.63 4.00
N GLY A 566 34.22 11.81 2.91
CA GLY A 566 34.86 13.07 2.56
C GLY A 566 33.98 13.85 1.59
N PHE A 567 33.65 15.09 1.91
CA PHE A 567 32.78 15.93 1.10
C PHE A 567 33.41 17.29 0.78
N ARG A 568 32.96 17.89 -0.31
CA ARG A 568 33.07 19.33 -0.58
C ARG A 568 31.77 19.82 -1.19
N ASN A 569 31.35 21.01 -0.80
CA ASN A 569 30.30 21.76 -1.45
C ASN A 569 30.79 23.19 -1.73
N GLU A 570 30.65 23.66 -2.96
CA GLU A 570 31.02 25.02 -3.37
C GLU A 570 29.79 25.73 -3.93
N TYR A 571 29.34 26.78 -3.24
CA TYR A 571 28.16 27.57 -3.56
C TYR A 571 28.42 29.04 -3.25
N ASP A 572 28.00 29.94 -4.14
CA ASP A 572 28.27 31.39 -4.07
C ASP A 572 29.71 31.80 -3.66
N ASN A 573 30.71 31.07 -4.20
CA ASN A 573 32.14 31.26 -3.89
C ASN A 573 32.53 31.00 -2.42
N GLU A 574 31.63 30.43 -1.61
CA GLU A 574 31.95 29.79 -0.33
C GLU A 574 32.25 28.30 -0.57
N ARG A 575 33.22 27.76 0.19
CA ARG A 575 33.72 26.39 0.03
C ARG A 575 33.73 25.69 1.38
N ASP A 576 32.77 24.80 1.60
CA ASP A 576 32.77 23.89 2.73
C ASP A 576 33.41 22.56 2.29
N ASP A 577 34.45 22.12 3.01
CA ASP A 577 34.94 20.75 2.88
C ASP A 577 35.32 20.15 4.22
N GLY A 578 35.08 18.84 4.33
CA GLY A 578 35.28 18.12 5.57
C GLY A 578 35.27 16.61 5.40
N VAL A 579 35.56 15.95 6.51
CA VAL A 579 35.56 14.50 6.65
C VAL A 579 34.69 14.11 7.83
N TYR A 580 33.69 13.27 7.57
CA TYR A 580 32.85 12.65 8.58
C TYR A 580 33.28 11.18 8.75
N VAL A 581 33.47 10.73 9.98
CA VAL A 581 33.86 9.37 10.34
C VAL A 581 32.80 8.81 11.29
N SER A 582 32.13 7.72 10.91
CA SER A 582 31.18 7.02 11.78
C SER A 582 31.63 5.59 12.03
N LEU A 583 31.63 5.18 13.29
CA LEU A 583 31.85 3.80 13.72
C LEU A 583 30.60 3.35 14.47
N SER A 584 29.97 2.27 14.02
CA SER A 584 28.76 1.69 14.62
C SER A 584 29.04 0.27 15.09
N ILE A 585 28.78 0.00 16.37
CA ILE A 585 29.04 -1.26 17.05
C ILE A 585 27.71 -1.81 17.60
N PRO A 586 27.08 -2.79 16.94
CA PRO A 586 25.90 -3.45 17.45
C PRO A 586 26.18 -4.17 18.79
N TRP A 587 25.31 -3.99 19.78
CA TRP A 587 25.40 -4.67 21.08
C TRP A 587 24.14 -5.48 21.36
N GLY A 588 24.16 -6.75 20.95
CA GLY A 588 22.98 -7.61 20.98
C GLY A 588 22.02 -7.26 19.84
N ASN A 589 20.72 -7.44 20.06
CA ASN A 589 19.73 -7.38 18.98
C ASN A 589 18.98 -6.04 18.87
N ASN A 590 19.13 -5.15 19.86
CA ASN A 590 18.30 -3.94 19.99
C ASN A 590 19.08 -2.70 20.44
N ARG A 591 20.41 -2.75 20.49
CA ARG A 591 21.27 -1.64 20.95
C ARG A 591 22.44 -1.45 20.02
N THR A 592 22.89 -0.21 19.89
CA THR A 592 24.05 0.17 19.08
C THR A 592 24.84 1.23 19.83
N LEU A 593 26.15 1.03 19.97
CA LEU A 593 27.09 2.05 20.41
C LEU A 593 27.73 2.66 19.16
N SER A 594 27.65 3.97 18.99
CA SER A 594 28.25 4.68 17.87
C SER A 594 29.33 5.67 18.31
N TYR A 595 30.23 6.00 17.39
CA TYR A 595 31.12 7.15 17.46
C TYR A 595 31.00 7.89 16.14
N ASN A 596 30.76 9.20 16.18
CA ASN A 596 30.75 10.04 15.00
C ASN A 596 31.71 11.22 15.21
N GLY A 597 32.63 11.42 14.28
CA GLY A 597 33.51 12.60 14.23
C GLY A 597 33.27 13.36 12.94
N SER A 598 33.06 14.67 13.02
CA SER A 598 33.03 15.57 11.85
C SER A 598 34.20 16.53 11.96
N PHE A 599 34.92 16.74 10.86
CA PHE A 599 36.09 17.60 10.79
C PHE A 599 36.03 18.44 9.51
N SER A 600 35.72 19.74 9.60
CA SER A 600 35.85 20.71 8.51
C SER A 600 36.84 21.83 8.87
N ASP A 601 37.15 22.74 7.94
CA ASP A 601 38.14 23.81 8.13
C ASP A 601 37.83 24.68 9.38
N ASP A 602 36.54 24.92 9.67
CA ASP A 602 36.07 25.80 10.77
C ASP A 602 35.28 25.09 11.90
N ASN A 603 34.95 23.79 11.79
CA ASN A 603 34.18 23.09 12.83
C ASN A 603 34.54 21.60 12.96
N ASN A 604 35.09 21.25 14.13
CA ASN A 604 35.38 19.87 14.53
C ASN A 604 34.47 19.44 15.67
N SER A 605 33.81 18.30 15.51
CA SER A 605 32.98 17.68 16.55
C SER A 605 33.24 16.18 16.67
N ASN A 606 33.22 15.66 17.88
CA ASN A 606 33.46 14.25 18.19
C ASN A 606 32.44 13.80 19.24
N GLN A 607 31.56 12.88 18.89
CA GLN A 607 30.44 12.42 19.72
C GLN A 607 30.41 10.89 19.81
N VAL A 608 30.01 10.37 20.98
CA VAL A 608 29.75 8.95 21.23
C VAL A 608 28.27 8.79 21.49
N GLY A 609 27.61 7.95 20.71
CA GLY A 609 26.19 7.68 20.76
C GLY A 609 25.85 6.34 21.38
N TYR A 610 24.72 6.28 22.09
CA TYR A 610 24.06 5.05 22.47
C TYR A 610 22.62 5.08 21.98
N TYR A 611 22.27 4.13 21.12
CA TYR A 611 20.92 3.90 20.60
C TYR A 611 20.36 2.61 21.21
N GLU A 612 19.09 2.64 21.62
CA GLU A 612 18.35 1.44 22.05
C GLU A 612 16.89 1.46 21.58
N ARG A 613 16.48 0.35 20.97
CA ARG A 613 15.09 0.03 20.67
C ARG A 613 14.50 -0.75 21.84
N ILE A 614 13.62 -0.11 22.61
CA ILE A 614 12.99 -0.69 23.81
C ILE A 614 11.97 -1.75 23.40
N ASP A 615 11.15 -1.44 22.40
CA ASP A 615 10.15 -2.32 21.79
C ASP A 615 9.89 -1.90 20.32
N ASP A 616 8.87 -2.47 19.66
CA ASP A 616 8.55 -2.18 18.25
C ASP A 616 7.98 -0.76 17.98
N ARG A 617 7.80 0.08 19.02
CA ARG A 617 7.27 1.45 18.94
C ARG A 617 8.16 2.49 19.59
N ASN A 618 9.01 2.09 20.53
CA ASN A 618 9.81 2.97 21.37
C ASN A 618 11.30 2.78 21.07
N ASN A 619 11.97 3.84 20.61
CA ASN A 619 13.42 3.88 20.52
C ASN A 619 13.95 5.23 21.02
N TYR A 620 15.19 5.21 21.51
CA TYR A 620 15.88 6.42 21.95
C TYR A 620 17.36 6.38 21.59
N GLN A 621 17.93 7.57 21.44
CA GLN A 621 19.34 7.79 21.23
C GLN A 621 19.82 8.90 22.17
N ILE A 622 21.01 8.75 22.72
CA ILE A 622 21.71 9.79 23.47
C ILE A 622 23.14 9.84 22.93
N ASN A 623 23.56 10.99 22.41
CA ASN A 623 24.96 11.21 22.04
C ASN A 623 25.59 12.26 22.97
N ALA A 624 26.84 12.03 23.36
CA ALA A 624 27.61 12.95 24.17
C ALA A 624 29.01 13.13 23.57
N GLY A 625 29.50 14.35 23.53
CA GLY A 625 30.67 14.69 22.74
C GLY A 625 31.34 16.01 23.11
N ARG A 626 32.15 16.48 22.17
CA ARG A 626 32.80 17.79 22.21
C ARG A 626 32.91 18.35 20.79
N ALA A 627 32.41 19.56 20.60
CA ALA A 627 32.70 20.43 19.48
C ALA A 627 33.85 21.39 19.84
N ASP A 628 34.33 22.19 18.88
CA ASP A 628 35.39 23.17 19.13
C ASP A 628 35.00 24.19 20.23
N ASN A 629 33.73 24.63 20.24
CA ASN A 629 33.22 25.60 21.22
C ASN A 629 33.01 25.01 22.63
N GLY A 630 32.75 23.70 22.76
CA GLY A 630 32.46 23.11 24.07
C GLY A 630 31.98 21.65 24.05
N ALA A 631 31.59 21.14 25.20
CA ALA A 631 30.90 19.86 25.34
C ALA A 631 29.55 19.88 24.61
N THR A 632 29.23 18.77 23.94
CA THR A 632 27.93 18.56 23.31
C THR A 632 27.17 17.42 23.99
N LEU A 633 25.86 17.55 24.09
CA LEU A 633 24.94 16.52 24.55
C LEU A 633 23.65 16.63 23.76
N ASP A 634 23.27 15.57 23.07
CA ASP A 634 21.98 15.48 22.40
C ASP A 634 21.25 14.19 22.78
N GLY A 635 19.93 14.26 22.75
CA GLY A 635 19.03 13.16 23.07
C GLY A 635 17.80 13.20 22.18
N TYR A 636 17.38 12.03 21.72
CA TYR A 636 16.23 11.83 20.84
C TYR A 636 15.41 10.63 21.33
N TYR A 637 14.09 10.77 21.32
CA TYR A 637 13.14 9.71 21.69
C TYR A 637 11.99 9.69 20.69
N ARG A 638 11.73 8.53 20.07
CA ARG A 638 10.63 8.32 19.13
C ARG A 638 9.63 7.31 19.68
N TYR A 639 8.35 7.68 19.64
CA TYR A 639 7.21 6.83 19.98
C TYR A 639 6.20 6.74 18.84
N GLN A 640 6.00 5.54 18.31
CA GLN A 640 5.06 5.27 17.23
C GLN A 640 3.69 4.86 17.77
N ALA A 641 2.91 5.82 18.27
CA ALA A 641 1.54 5.58 18.72
C ALA A 641 0.63 5.16 17.56
N SER A 642 -0.46 4.45 17.82
CA SER A 642 -1.37 4.02 16.73
C SER A 642 -2.11 5.19 16.04
N TYR A 643 -2.08 6.39 16.62
CA TYR A 643 -2.77 7.59 16.14
C TYR A 643 -1.84 8.72 15.65
N ALA A 644 -0.53 8.63 15.90
CA ALA A 644 0.51 9.58 15.49
C ALA A 644 1.90 9.00 15.81
N ASP A 645 2.91 9.37 15.02
CA ASP A 645 4.31 9.28 15.43
C ASP A 645 4.69 10.57 16.18
N ILE A 646 5.44 10.40 17.27
CA ILE A 646 5.85 11.50 18.16
C ILE A 646 7.35 11.38 18.40
N ASP A 647 8.10 12.40 18.02
CA ASP A 647 9.53 12.52 18.32
C ASP A 647 9.79 13.67 19.28
N VAL A 648 10.68 13.45 20.24
CA VAL A 648 11.13 14.47 21.20
C VAL A 648 12.65 14.53 21.14
N SER A 649 13.20 15.73 21.00
CA SER A 649 14.65 15.97 21.03
C SER A 649 15.03 17.01 22.08
N ALA A 650 16.26 16.92 22.57
CA ALA A 650 16.88 17.92 23.44
C ALA A 650 18.37 17.97 23.13
N ASN A 651 18.89 19.17 22.89
CA ASN A 651 20.29 19.40 22.49
C ASN A 651 20.91 20.47 23.39
N TYR A 652 22.20 20.31 23.67
CA TYR A 652 23.01 21.26 24.42
C TYR A 652 24.40 21.31 23.79
N GLN A 653 24.85 22.51 23.46
CA GLN A 653 26.18 22.79 22.95
C GLN A 653 26.75 23.93 23.80
N GLU A 654 27.70 23.57 24.68
CA GLU A 654 28.38 24.51 25.59
C GLU A 654 29.01 25.64 24.78
N GLY A 655 28.63 26.88 25.10
CA GLY A 655 29.10 28.07 24.42
C GLY A 655 28.36 28.40 23.12
N ASP A 656 27.25 27.73 22.77
CA ASP A 656 26.45 28.10 21.60
C ASP A 656 24.94 28.18 21.91
N TYR A 657 24.31 27.06 22.29
CA TYR A 657 22.87 27.03 22.55
C TYR A 657 22.39 25.82 23.37
N THR A 658 21.21 25.97 23.97
CA THR A 658 20.35 24.86 24.41
C THR A 658 19.11 24.84 23.53
N SER A 659 18.63 23.67 23.09
CA SER A 659 17.37 23.54 22.36
C SER A 659 16.55 22.33 22.77
N GLY A 660 15.25 22.40 22.54
CA GLY A 660 14.30 21.29 22.71
C GLY A 660 13.33 21.25 21.55
N GLY A 661 13.09 20.06 21.00
CA GLY A 661 12.22 19.83 19.86
C GLY A 661 11.11 18.83 20.14
N LEU A 662 9.96 19.03 19.49
CA LEU A 662 8.81 18.13 19.49
C LEU A 662 8.25 18.07 18.07
N ASN A 663 8.31 16.89 17.47
CA ASN A 663 7.72 16.58 16.17
C ASN A 663 6.50 15.67 16.36
N ILE A 664 5.36 16.01 15.77
CA ILE A 664 4.14 15.19 15.81
C ILE A 664 3.62 15.01 14.38
N GLN A 665 3.66 13.77 13.90
CA GLN A 665 3.26 13.40 12.56
C GLN A 665 2.08 12.41 12.60
N GLY A 666 0.95 12.77 12.00
CA GLY A 666 -0.24 11.92 12.02
C GLY A 666 -1.29 12.34 10.99
N GLY A 667 -2.48 11.78 11.15
CA GLY A 667 -3.62 12.11 10.33
C GLY A 667 -4.94 11.63 10.93
N ALA A 668 -6.03 12.08 10.32
CA ALA A 668 -7.39 11.73 10.67
C ALA A 668 -8.17 11.39 9.41
N THR A 669 -8.84 10.25 9.39
CA THR A 669 -9.70 9.85 8.27
C THR A 669 -11.10 9.56 8.76
N LEU A 670 -12.09 10.19 8.14
CA LEU A 670 -13.51 10.11 8.48
C LEU A 670 -14.33 9.71 7.25
N THR A 671 -15.20 8.71 7.40
CA THR A 671 -16.07 8.19 6.34
C THR A 671 -17.48 7.97 6.87
N ALA A 672 -18.42 7.62 5.98
CA ALA A 672 -19.76 7.18 6.38
C ALA A 672 -19.77 5.86 7.20
N LYS A 673 -18.64 5.14 7.28
CA LYS A 673 -18.44 3.93 8.10
C LYS A 673 -17.74 4.21 9.44
N GLY A 674 -17.56 5.48 9.78
CA GLY A 674 -16.76 5.92 10.92
C GLY A 674 -15.35 6.33 10.50
N GLY A 675 -14.44 6.43 11.47
CA GLY A 675 -13.10 6.92 11.23
C GLY A 675 -12.19 6.78 12.44
N ALA A 676 -10.90 7.07 12.23
CA ALA A 676 -9.87 7.00 13.25
C ALA A 676 -8.76 8.01 12.98
N LEU A 677 -8.00 8.33 14.03
CA LEU A 677 -6.67 8.90 13.90
C LEU A 677 -5.68 7.81 13.50
N HIS A 678 -4.61 8.18 12.82
CA HIS A 678 -3.57 7.28 12.33
C HIS A 678 -2.24 8.01 12.23
N ARG A 679 -1.13 7.25 12.16
CA ARG A 679 0.15 7.77 11.67
C ARG A 679 -0.01 8.23 10.21
N THR A 680 0.85 9.10 9.70
CA THR A 680 0.96 9.34 8.25
C THR A 680 2.36 8.92 7.79
N SER A 681 2.42 8.11 6.72
CA SER A 681 3.66 7.74 6.03
C SER A 681 3.75 8.45 4.68
N VAL A 682 2.63 8.61 3.98
CA VAL A 682 2.49 9.44 2.77
C VAL A 682 1.27 10.34 2.90
N ASN A 683 1.48 11.65 3.01
CA ASN A 683 0.40 12.64 3.11
C ASN A 683 -0.51 12.58 1.88
N GLY A 684 -1.83 12.58 2.10
CA GLY A 684 -2.82 12.50 1.02
C GLY A 684 -2.91 11.14 0.31
N GLY A 685 -2.05 10.18 0.62
CA GLY A 685 -1.93 8.87 -0.04
C GLY A 685 -3.13 7.93 0.16
N SER A 686 -3.00 6.67 -0.27
CA SER A 686 -4.01 5.64 -0.02
C SER A 686 -4.04 5.20 1.44
N ARG A 687 -5.20 4.70 1.88
CA ARG A 687 -5.39 4.17 3.24
C ARG A 687 -6.55 3.20 3.33
N LEU A 688 -6.49 2.27 4.26
CA LEU A 688 -7.50 1.25 4.50
C LEU A 688 -8.18 1.48 5.87
N LEU A 689 -9.47 1.81 5.85
CA LEU A 689 -10.32 1.80 7.03
C LEU A 689 -10.73 0.36 7.35
N VAL A 690 -10.22 -0.14 8.47
CA VAL A 690 -10.56 -1.45 9.03
C VAL A 690 -11.63 -1.26 10.10
N ASP A 691 -12.70 -2.04 9.99
CA ASP A 691 -13.84 -2.08 10.92
C ASP A 691 -13.94 -3.46 11.56
N VAL A 692 -13.84 -3.53 12.89
CA VAL A 692 -14.00 -4.76 13.68
C VAL A 692 -15.30 -4.82 14.49
N GLY A 693 -16.32 -4.07 14.06
CA GLY A 693 -17.53 -3.84 14.84
C GLY A 693 -17.31 -2.77 15.90
N ASP A 694 -17.73 -3.02 17.13
CA ASP A 694 -17.60 -2.09 18.27
C ASP A 694 -16.34 -2.35 19.11
N GLU A 695 -15.43 -3.22 18.65
CA GLU A 695 -14.37 -3.80 19.49
C GLU A 695 -13.07 -2.99 19.50
N ALA A 696 -12.78 -2.38 20.65
CA ALA A 696 -11.61 -1.52 20.86
C ALA A 696 -10.32 -2.31 21.16
N ASN A 697 -9.17 -1.69 20.87
CA ASN A 697 -7.83 -2.23 21.12
C ASN A 697 -7.52 -3.57 20.41
N VAL A 698 -8.21 -3.89 19.30
CA VAL A 698 -7.86 -5.02 18.44
C VAL A 698 -6.58 -4.66 17.65
N PRO A 699 -5.50 -5.46 17.71
CA PRO A 699 -4.28 -5.21 16.96
C PRO A 699 -4.46 -5.56 15.48
N ILE A 700 -4.37 -4.56 14.61
CA ILE A 700 -4.36 -4.74 13.16
C ILE A 700 -2.92 -4.59 12.65
N SER A 701 -2.38 -5.67 12.10
CA SER A 701 -1.08 -5.70 11.43
C SER A 701 -1.25 -5.48 9.93
N GLY A 702 -0.54 -4.51 9.38
CA GLY A 702 -0.29 -4.36 7.95
C GLY A 702 1.15 -4.78 7.63
N TYR A 703 1.85 -3.94 6.86
CA TYR A 703 3.28 -4.08 6.55
C TYR A 703 4.21 -3.51 7.65
N SER A 704 3.67 -2.74 8.60
CA SER A 704 4.41 -2.03 9.65
C SER A 704 3.96 -2.46 11.07
N THR A 705 4.52 -1.79 12.10
CA THR A 705 4.17 -2.00 13.50
C THR A 705 2.64 -1.89 13.73
N PRO A 706 1.99 -2.87 14.39
CA PRO A 706 0.52 -2.95 14.47
C PRO A 706 -0.17 -1.65 14.92
N VAL A 707 -1.36 -1.42 14.39
CA VAL A 707 -2.26 -0.29 14.73
C VAL A 707 -3.44 -0.85 15.52
N TYR A 708 -3.70 -0.32 16.71
CA TYR A 708 -4.86 -0.73 17.51
C TYR A 708 -6.13 -0.01 17.07
N THR A 709 -7.27 -0.71 17.11
CA THR A 709 -8.58 -0.09 16.87
C THR A 709 -8.97 0.88 18.00
N ASN A 710 -9.60 1.98 17.62
CA ASN A 710 -10.11 2.98 18.56
C ASN A 710 -11.33 2.47 19.34
N ALA A 711 -11.88 3.32 20.22
CA ALA A 711 -13.05 3.00 21.06
C ALA A 711 -14.35 2.65 20.29
N PHE A 712 -14.36 2.79 18.96
CA PHE A 712 -15.48 2.44 18.09
C PHE A 712 -15.16 1.25 17.16
N GLY A 713 -14.11 0.49 17.46
CA GLY A 713 -13.66 -0.64 16.63
C GLY A 713 -13.19 -0.24 15.23
N LYS A 714 -12.61 0.96 15.07
CA LYS A 714 -12.08 1.44 13.78
C LYS A 714 -10.56 1.66 13.86
N ALA A 715 -9.83 1.20 12.86
CA ALA A 715 -8.41 1.50 12.65
C ALA A 715 -8.21 1.99 11.20
N VAL A 716 -7.25 2.87 10.97
CA VAL A 716 -6.87 3.31 9.62
C VAL A 716 -5.41 2.94 9.39
N ILE A 717 -5.16 2.13 8.36
CA ILE A 717 -3.83 1.69 7.95
C ILE A 717 -3.41 2.53 6.75
N VAL A 718 -2.35 3.32 6.88
CA VAL A 718 -1.81 4.17 5.80
C VAL A 718 -0.71 3.50 4.99
N ASP A 719 -0.10 2.44 5.53
CA ASP A 719 0.95 1.69 4.85
C ASP A 719 0.33 0.70 3.87
N VAL A 720 -0.19 1.24 2.76
CA VAL A 720 -0.82 0.49 1.67
C VAL A 720 -0.26 0.96 0.33
N ASN A 721 0.05 0.00 -0.55
CA ASN A 721 0.61 0.25 -1.87
C ASN A 721 -0.50 0.39 -2.92
N ASP A 722 -0.36 1.36 -3.82
CA ASP A 722 -1.33 1.62 -4.88
C ASP A 722 -1.25 0.59 -6.02
N TYR A 723 -2.41 0.14 -6.51
CA TYR A 723 -2.57 -0.89 -7.54
C TYR A 723 -1.98 -2.28 -7.19
N TYR A 724 -1.55 -2.49 -5.95
CA TYR A 724 -1.10 -3.77 -5.40
C TYR A 724 -2.16 -4.42 -4.51
N ARG A 725 -2.09 -5.75 -4.40
CA ARG A 725 -2.93 -6.49 -3.45
C ARG A 725 -2.41 -6.32 -2.01
N ASN A 726 -3.01 -5.37 -1.30
CA ASN A 726 -2.71 -5.14 0.11
C ASN A 726 -3.38 -6.19 0.98
N GLN A 727 -2.67 -6.68 1.99
CA GLN A 727 -3.22 -7.59 3.01
C GLN A 727 -3.09 -6.96 4.39
N VAL A 728 -4.20 -6.92 5.13
CA VAL A 728 -4.20 -6.63 6.57
C VAL A 728 -4.70 -7.83 7.34
N LYS A 729 -4.19 -7.98 8.56
CA LYS A 729 -4.53 -9.11 9.43
C LYS A 729 -4.69 -8.68 10.88
N ILE A 730 -5.54 -9.37 11.63
CA ILE A 730 -5.62 -9.24 13.08
C ILE A 730 -4.45 -10.03 13.69
N ASP A 731 -3.67 -9.41 14.57
CA ASP A 731 -2.61 -10.12 15.28
C ASP A 731 -3.20 -10.96 16.42
N ILE A 732 -3.49 -12.23 16.10
CA ILE A 732 -4.02 -13.22 17.04
C ILE A 732 -3.08 -13.41 18.25
N THR A 733 -1.77 -13.13 18.13
CA THR A 733 -0.82 -13.29 19.25
C THR A 733 -0.89 -12.16 20.27
N GLN A 734 -1.42 -11.00 19.86
CA GLN A 734 -1.61 -9.81 20.71
C GLN A 734 -3.10 -9.55 21.03
N LEU A 735 -3.99 -10.42 20.57
CA LEU A 735 -5.43 -10.34 20.82
C LEU A 735 -5.73 -10.68 22.30
N PRO A 736 -6.66 -9.98 22.98
CA PRO A 736 -7.10 -10.35 24.32
C PRO A 736 -7.61 -11.81 24.39
N GLU A 737 -7.41 -12.49 25.54
CA GLU A 737 -7.87 -13.88 25.73
C GLU A 737 -9.40 -14.03 25.60
N ASP A 738 -10.14 -12.96 25.87
CA ASP A 738 -11.58 -12.81 25.72
C ASP A 738 -11.98 -12.11 24.41
N ALA A 739 -11.17 -12.25 23.36
CA ALA A 739 -11.56 -11.98 21.99
C ALA A 739 -11.21 -13.15 21.06
N GLU A 740 -11.88 -13.22 19.91
CA GLU A 740 -11.63 -14.21 18.86
C GLU A 740 -12.01 -13.62 17.48
N ALA A 741 -11.12 -13.73 16.50
CA ALA A 741 -11.38 -13.27 15.14
C ALA A 741 -11.92 -14.43 14.30
N ILE A 742 -13.11 -14.28 13.73
CA ILE A 742 -13.70 -15.26 12.81
C ILE A 742 -12.95 -15.25 11.47
N LEU A 743 -12.70 -14.04 10.95
CA LEU A 743 -11.85 -13.79 9.79
C LEU A 743 -10.71 -12.88 10.22
N SER A 744 -9.50 -13.45 10.30
CA SER A 744 -8.30 -12.76 10.76
C SER A 744 -7.53 -12.03 9.66
N ILE A 745 -7.97 -12.11 8.40
CA ILE A 745 -7.30 -11.56 7.22
C ILE A 745 -8.32 -10.83 6.34
N ALA A 746 -7.95 -9.68 5.77
CA ALA A 746 -8.68 -9.01 4.70
C ALA A 746 -7.70 -8.53 3.61
N GLN A 747 -8.17 -8.49 2.36
CA GLN A 747 -7.37 -8.07 1.20
C GLN A 747 -8.05 -6.93 0.41
N ALA A 748 -7.25 -6.02 -0.15
CA ALA A 748 -7.73 -4.89 -0.96
C ALA A 748 -6.68 -4.44 -1.99
N THR A 749 -7.08 -4.33 -3.26
CA THR A 749 -6.29 -3.67 -4.29
C THR A 749 -6.89 -2.29 -4.53
N LEU A 750 -6.19 -1.24 -4.09
CA LEU A 750 -6.71 0.14 -4.07
C LEU A 750 -6.22 0.93 -5.29
N THR A 751 -7.05 1.83 -5.84
CA THR A 751 -6.56 2.89 -6.72
C THR A 751 -5.86 3.98 -5.91
N GLU A 752 -4.98 4.75 -6.56
CA GLU A 752 -4.20 5.81 -5.93
C GLU A 752 -5.05 6.79 -5.10
N GLY A 753 -4.60 7.07 -3.88
CA GLY A 753 -5.27 7.95 -2.92
C GLY A 753 -6.61 7.44 -2.39
N ALA A 754 -7.02 6.20 -2.64
CA ALA A 754 -8.31 5.66 -2.21
C ALA A 754 -8.41 5.52 -0.68
N ILE A 755 -9.66 5.55 -0.19
CA ILE A 755 -9.98 5.15 1.18
C ILE A 755 -10.68 3.79 1.07
N GLY A 756 -9.90 2.71 1.12
CA GLY A 756 -10.46 1.37 1.15
C GLY A 756 -11.26 1.14 2.44
N TYR A 757 -12.22 0.22 2.40
CA TYR A 757 -12.96 -0.22 3.58
C TYR A 757 -13.04 -1.74 3.66
N ARG A 758 -12.61 -2.32 4.78
CA ARG A 758 -12.74 -3.77 5.03
C ARG A 758 -13.27 -4.01 6.44
N ARG A 759 -14.26 -4.89 6.54
CA ARG A 759 -14.82 -5.34 7.81
C ARG A 759 -14.25 -6.72 8.15
N MET A 760 -13.78 -6.90 9.38
CA MET A 760 -13.34 -8.18 9.91
C MET A 760 -14.15 -8.48 11.17
N GLU A 761 -14.73 -9.68 11.30
CA GLU A 761 -15.58 -9.97 12.46
C GLU A 761 -14.76 -10.48 13.63
N VAL A 762 -14.78 -9.69 14.72
CA VAL A 762 -14.22 -10.05 16.03
C VAL A 762 -15.38 -10.26 17.01
N LEU A 763 -15.35 -11.41 17.69
CA LEU A 763 -16.23 -11.71 18.82
C LEU A 763 -15.46 -11.40 20.10
N SER A 764 -16.00 -10.49 20.90
CA SER A 764 -15.42 -9.99 22.15
C SER A 764 -16.35 -10.31 23.31
N GLY A 765 -15.78 -10.84 24.39
CA GLY A 765 -16.53 -11.42 25.51
C GLY A 765 -15.97 -12.78 25.90
N LYS A 766 -16.49 -13.35 26.99
CA LYS A 766 -15.94 -14.60 27.52
C LYS A 766 -16.25 -15.80 26.61
N LYS A 767 -15.50 -16.88 26.81
CA LYS A 767 -15.69 -18.17 26.15
C LYS A 767 -16.27 -19.15 27.16
N ALA A 768 -17.25 -19.96 26.74
CA ALA A 768 -18.00 -20.83 27.64
C ALA A 768 -18.43 -22.14 26.97
N MET A 769 -18.58 -23.18 27.78
CA MET A 769 -19.25 -24.43 27.39
C MET A 769 -20.61 -24.50 28.10
N GLY A 770 -21.68 -24.63 27.32
CA GLY A 770 -23.05 -24.71 27.82
C GLY A 770 -23.81 -25.95 27.34
N SER A 771 -25.00 -26.17 27.89
CA SER A 771 -26.01 -27.08 27.35
C SER A 771 -27.35 -26.34 27.25
N ILE A 772 -27.87 -26.22 26.02
CA ILE A 772 -29.17 -25.62 25.75
C ILE A 772 -30.25 -26.70 25.92
N ARG A 773 -31.31 -26.38 26.66
CA ARG A 773 -32.43 -27.30 26.92
C ARG A 773 -33.76 -26.64 26.58
N LEU A 774 -34.58 -27.36 25.83
CA LEU A 774 -35.92 -26.94 25.44
C LEU A 774 -36.90 -27.08 26.63
N ARG A 775 -38.05 -26.39 26.56
CA ARG A 775 -39.09 -26.40 27.62
C ARG A 775 -39.66 -27.78 27.95
N ASP A 776 -39.60 -28.72 27.02
CA ASP A 776 -40.04 -30.11 27.16
C ASP A 776 -38.95 -31.04 27.78
N GLY A 777 -37.75 -30.50 28.05
CA GLY A 777 -36.58 -31.25 28.51
C GLY A 777 -35.71 -31.82 27.38
N GLY A 778 -36.14 -31.66 26.12
CA GLY A 778 -35.36 -32.00 24.94
C GLY A 778 -34.16 -31.06 24.73
N THR A 779 -33.42 -31.34 23.68
CA THR A 779 -32.27 -30.53 23.23
C THR A 779 -32.58 -29.95 21.85
N PRO A 780 -32.04 -28.77 21.48
CA PRO A 780 -32.03 -28.36 20.09
C PRO A 780 -31.36 -29.43 19.21
N PRO A 781 -31.72 -29.53 17.92
CA PRO A 781 -31.08 -30.47 17.02
C PRO A 781 -29.59 -30.15 16.85
N PHE A 782 -28.79 -31.18 16.58
CA PHE A 782 -27.39 -31.02 16.20
C PHE A 782 -27.29 -30.10 14.97
N GLY A 783 -26.37 -29.14 15.01
CA GLY A 783 -26.21 -28.13 13.97
C GLY A 783 -27.13 -26.91 14.11
N ALA A 784 -27.95 -26.80 15.17
CA ALA A 784 -28.64 -25.55 15.47
C ALA A 784 -27.65 -24.43 15.77
N GLU A 785 -27.90 -23.24 15.24
CA GLU A 785 -27.00 -22.09 15.34
C GLU A 785 -27.41 -21.18 16.49
N VAL A 786 -26.43 -20.60 17.19
CA VAL A 786 -26.69 -19.69 18.31
C VAL A 786 -26.14 -18.30 17.96
N TYR A 787 -27.06 -17.35 17.85
CA TYR A 787 -26.77 -15.96 17.50
C TYR A 787 -26.93 -15.04 18.71
N ASN A 788 -26.18 -13.94 18.75
CA ASN A 788 -26.46 -12.85 19.68
C ASN A 788 -27.51 -11.87 19.13
N SER A 789 -27.88 -10.88 19.95
CA SER A 789 -28.79 -9.79 19.55
C SER A 789 -28.31 -8.96 18.33
N ARG A 790 -27.00 -8.96 18.04
CA ARG A 790 -26.38 -8.31 16.86
C ARG A 790 -26.39 -9.20 15.61
N GLN A 791 -27.00 -10.40 15.66
CA GLN A 791 -26.98 -11.43 14.61
C GLN A 791 -25.57 -12.00 14.29
N GLN A 792 -24.64 -11.92 15.24
CA GLN A 792 -23.35 -12.60 15.15
C GLN A 792 -23.48 -14.02 15.69
N GLN A 793 -22.94 -15.00 14.97
CA GLN A 793 -22.95 -16.40 15.39
C GLN A 793 -21.93 -16.62 16.51
N LEU A 794 -22.39 -16.97 17.71
CA LEU A 794 -21.53 -17.24 18.87
C LEU A 794 -21.14 -18.71 19.01
N GLY A 795 -21.87 -19.62 18.36
CA GLY A 795 -21.64 -21.06 18.45
C GLY A 795 -22.63 -21.92 17.66
N ILE A 796 -22.37 -23.23 17.66
CA ILE A 796 -23.21 -24.27 17.05
C ILE A 796 -23.50 -25.35 18.11
N VAL A 797 -24.75 -25.83 18.15
CA VAL A 797 -25.19 -26.88 19.06
C VAL A 797 -24.69 -28.26 18.58
N GLY A 798 -23.90 -28.91 19.42
CA GLY A 798 -23.43 -30.28 19.26
C GLY A 798 -24.35 -31.32 19.91
N GLU A 799 -23.79 -32.47 20.29
CA GLU A 799 -24.53 -33.58 20.90
C GLU A 799 -25.12 -33.22 22.27
N ASP A 800 -26.26 -33.83 22.63
CA ASP A 800 -27.00 -33.60 23.89
C ASP A 800 -27.23 -32.11 24.24
N GLY A 801 -27.37 -31.26 23.20
CA GLY A 801 -27.60 -29.83 23.32
C GLY A 801 -26.38 -29.04 23.79
N SER A 802 -25.19 -29.63 23.81
CA SER A 802 -23.93 -28.94 24.15
C SER A 802 -23.64 -27.80 23.17
N VAL A 803 -23.03 -26.72 23.63
CA VAL A 803 -22.62 -25.59 22.77
C VAL A 803 -21.36 -24.95 23.32
N TYR A 804 -20.38 -24.74 22.45
CA TYR A 804 -19.26 -23.85 22.73
C TYR A 804 -19.65 -22.44 22.26
N LEU A 805 -19.63 -21.48 23.19
CA LEU A 805 -20.01 -20.09 22.96
C LEU A 805 -18.78 -19.19 23.09
N ILE A 806 -18.60 -18.29 22.13
CA ILE A 806 -17.48 -17.36 22.02
C ILE A 806 -18.06 -15.93 22.06
N GLY A 807 -17.36 -14.99 22.72
CA GLY A 807 -17.78 -13.58 22.74
C GLY A 807 -19.06 -13.31 23.53
N ILE A 808 -19.32 -14.09 24.60
CA ILE A 808 -20.54 -13.90 25.42
C ILE A 808 -20.38 -12.83 26.49
N ASN A 809 -21.45 -12.05 26.69
CA ASN A 809 -21.53 -11.00 27.70
C ASN A 809 -22.55 -11.34 28.82
N PRO A 810 -22.36 -10.84 30.06
CA PRO A 810 -23.35 -11.01 31.13
C PRO A 810 -24.72 -10.44 30.75
N GLY A 811 -25.78 -11.19 31.05
CA GLY A 811 -27.17 -10.78 30.77
C GLY A 811 -27.59 -10.78 29.28
N GLU A 812 -26.69 -11.15 28.37
CA GLU A 812 -26.95 -11.16 26.93
C GLU A 812 -27.98 -12.24 26.52
N ARG A 813 -28.79 -11.93 25.51
CA ARG A 813 -29.78 -12.85 24.94
C ARG A 813 -29.24 -13.52 23.68
N LEU A 814 -29.44 -14.83 23.64
CA LEU A 814 -29.03 -15.72 22.58
C LEU A 814 -30.25 -16.24 21.83
N GLN A 815 -30.25 -16.11 20.51
CA GLN A 815 -31.28 -16.62 19.62
C GLN A 815 -30.83 -17.97 19.05
N VAL A 816 -31.63 -19.01 19.25
CA VAL A 816 -31.32 -20.35 18.74
C VAL A 816 -32.15 -20.60 17.48
N THR A 817 -31.44 -20.85 16.37
CA THR A 817 -31.99 -20.91 15.02
C THR A 817 -31.76 -22.30 14.42
N TRP A 818 -32.83 -22.89 13.86
CA TRP A 818 -32.75 -24.09 13.03
C TRP A 818 -33.91 -24.10 12.02
N GLU A 819 -33.78 -24.86 10.92
CA GLU A 819 -34.74 -24.82 9.78
C GLU A 819 -34.94 -23.39 9.20
N GLY A 820 -33.91 -22.54 9.29
CA GLY A 820 -33.95 -21.16 8.78
C GLY A 820 -34.85 -20.21 9.56
N LYS A 821 -35.20 -20.53 10.81
CA LYS A 821 -35.99 -19.68 11.71
C LYS A 821 -35.44 -19.71 13.13
N THR A 822 -35.55 -18.58 13.83
CA THR A 822 -35.33 -18.53 15.29
C THR A 822 -36.50 -19.22 15.99
N GLN A 823 -36.20 -20.19 16.84
CA GLN A 823 -37.18 -21.09 17.43
C GLN A 823 -37.33 -20.87 18.95
N CYS A 824 -36.26 -20.40 19.62
CA CYS A 824 -36.30 -20.00 21.02
C CYS A 824 -35.17 -19.01 21.38
N GLU A 825 -35.34 -18.32 22.50
CA GLU A 825 -34.29 -17.48 23.10
C GLU A 825 -33.76 -18.13 24.39
N ALA A 826 -32.45 -18.05 24.64
CA ALA A 826 -31.83 -18.32 25.93
C ALA A 826 -31.20 -17.02 26.47
N ALA A 827 -31.14 -16.86 27.80
CA ALA A 827 -30.51 -15.71 28.43
C ALA A 827 -29.28 -16.15 29.23
N LEU A 828 -28.18 -15.41 29.07
CA LEU A 828 -26.97 -15.58 29.86
C LEU A 828 -27.16 -14.96 31.26
N PRO A 829 -26.60 -15.57 32.31
CA PRO A 829 -26.69 -15.02 33.66
C PRO A 829 -25.91 -13.70 33.79
N ASP A 830 -26.40 -12.83 34.67
CA ASP A 830 -25.71 -11.60 35.10
C ASP A 830 -25.58 -11.59 36.63
N PRO A 831 -24.36 -11.65 37.20
CA PRO A 831 -23.08 -11.82 36.51
C PRO A 831 -22.88 -13.24 35.95
N LEU A 832 -21.98 -13.36 34.97
CA LEU A 832 -21.49 -14.66 34.49
C LEU A 832 -20.80 -15.46 35.63
N PRO A 833 -21.01 -16.78 35.75
CA PRO A 833 -20.36 -17.60 36.76
C PRO A 833 -18.86 -17.74 36.52
N GLY A 834 -18.08 -17.88 37.60
CA GLY A 834 -16.60 -17.88 37.54
C GLY A 834 -15.94 -19.10 36.87
N ASP A 835 -16.68 -20.19 36.63
CA ASP A 835 -16.22 -21.34 35.84
C ASP A 835 -17.19 -21.54 34.67
N LEU A 836 -16.82 -20.97 33.52
CA LEU A 836 -17.62 -20.97 32.29
C LEU A 836 -17.49 -22.28 31.48
N PHE A 837 -16.57 -23.17 31.85
CA PHE A 837 -16.33 -24.44 31.16
C PHE A 837 -16.96 -25.65 31.89
N SER A 838 -17.36 -25.48 33.14
CA SER A 838 -18.06 -26.49 33.94
C SER A 838 -19.51 -26.83 33.51
N GLY A 839 -20.05 -26.14 32.49
CA GLY A 839 -21.36 -26.44 31.89
C GLY A 839 -22.47 -25.46 32.28
N LEU A 840 -22.58 -24.36 31.53
CA LEU A 840 -23.69 -23.40 31.62
C LEU A 840 -25.01 -24.02 31.14
N LEU A 841 -25.98 -24.24 32.04
CA LEU A 841 -27.31 -24.69 31.65
C LEU A 841 -28.15 -23.51 31.13
N LEU A 842 -28.53 -23.55 29.86
CA LEU A 842 -29.24 -22.48 29.16
C LEU A 842 -30.66 -22.93 28.78
N PRO A 843 -31.69 -22.64 29.60
CA PRO A 843 -33.06 -22.99 29.27
C PRO A 843 -33.61 -22.11 28.15
N CYS A 844 -34.05 -22.74 27.06
CA CYS A 844 -34.62 -22.05 25.91
C CYS A 844 -36.11 -21.74 26.16
N ILE A 845 -36.47 -20.47 26.02
CA ILE A 845 -37.80 -19.91 26.28
C ILE A 845 -38.46 -19.62 24.93
N GLY A 846 -39.64 -20.21 24.72
CA GLY A 846 -40.31 -20.18 23.42
C GLY A 846 -41.13 -18.92 23.14
N ASP A 847 -40.97 -18.45 21.90
CA ASP A 847 -41.77 -17.52 21.09
C ASP A 847 -41.62 -15.99 21.32
N ALA A 848 -40.97 -15.33 20.35
CA ALA A 848 -40.78 -13.87 20.28
C ALA A 848 -41.99 -13.11 19.73
N SER A 849 -43.19 -13.72 19.73
CA SER A 849 -44.40 -13.21 19.08
C SER A 849 -45.64 -13.12 19.96
N SER A 850 -45.48 -12.87 21.28
CA SER A 850 -46.61 -12.64 22.20
C SER A 850 -46.39 -11.42 23.11
N PRO A 851 -47.32 -10.44 23.16
CA PRO A 851 -47.20 -9.29 24.05
C PRO A 851 -47.55 -9.67 25.50
N GLU A 852 -46.57 -9.48 26.39
CA GLU A 852 -46.73 -9.16 27.81
C GLU A 852 -47.73 -10.04 28.61
N ALA A 853 -47.36 -11.31 28.81
CA ALA A 853 -48.03 -12.15 29.82
C ALA A 853 -47.68 -11.67 31.24
N THR A 854 -48.70 -11.30 32.00
CA THR A 854 -48.60 -10.64 33.31
C THR A 854 -47.92 -11.54 34.36
N GLN A 855 -47.07 -10.97 35.22
CA GLN A 855 -46.43 -11.70 36.31
C GLN A 855 -47.47 -12.37 37.24
N PRO A 856 -47.26 -13.62 37.68
CA PRO A 856 -48.10 -14.22 38.71
C PRO A 856 -47.77 -13.60 40.08
N GLU A 857 -48.79 -12.98 40.69
CA GLU A 857 -48.74 -12.35 42.01
C GLU A 857 -48.43 -13.40 43.11
N GLU A 858 -47.20 -13.42 43.64
CA GLU A 858 -46.83 -14.26 44.79
C GLU A 858 -47.60 -13.83 46.05
N LYS A 859 -48.62 -14.62 46.42
CA LYS A 859 -49.32 -14.48 47.70
C LYS A 859 -48.65 -15.35 48.77
N PRO A 860 -48.02 -14.77 49.80
CA PRO A 860 -47.49 -15.55 50.92
C PRO A 860 -48.64 -16.12 51.75
N LEU A 861 -48.58 -17.43 52.00
CA LEU A 861 -49.56 -18.17 52.79
C LEU A 861 -48.93 -18.60 54.13
N LEU A 862 -49.71 -18.51 55.21
CA LEU A 862 -49.41 -18.85 56.61
C LEU A 862 -48.55 -17.86 57.43
N GLN A 863 -49.26 -16.96 58.14
CA GLN A 863 -49.18 -16.95 59.61
C GLN A 863 -50.58 -16.79 60.21
N LEU A 864 -50.92 -17.64 61.19
CA LEU A 864 -52.25 -17.74 61.80
C LEU A 864 -52.06 -17.76 63.32
N HIS A 865 -52.94 -17.03 64.05
CA HIS A 865 -53.02 -16.94 65.53
C HIS A 865 -51.86 -16.20 66.24
N THR A 866 -51.98 -15.42 67.35
CA THR A 866 -53.05 -14.63 68.06
C THR A 866 -52.37 -13.92 69.27
N GLN A 867 -52.80 -12.82 69.92
CA GLN A 867 -53.96 -11.91 69.84
C GLN A 867 -53.65 -10.57 70.59
N ARG A 868 -54.57 -9.59 70.50
CA ARG A 868 -54.93 -8.54 71.52
C ARG A 868 -54.11 -7.24 71.70
N ARG A 869 -54.83 -6.15 71.37
CA ARG A 869 -55.08 -4.89 72.15
C ARG A 869 -53.96 -3.86 72.37
N THR A 870 -53.94 -2.89 71.46
CA THR A 870 -54.00 -1.43 71.69
C THR A 870 -53.97 -0.89 73.14
N SER A 871 -53.04 0.03 73.44
CA SER A 871 -53.30 1.50 73.47
C SER A 871 -52.23 2.30 74.24
N SER A 872 -51.86 3.49 73.72
CA SER A 872 -51.29 4.69 74.39
C SER A 872 -50.03 4.51 75.28
N THR A 873 -48.90 5.19 75.08
CA THR A 873 -48.71 6.67 75.01
C THR A 873 -47.36 7.09 74.37
N GLN A 874 -47.29 8.32 73.84
CA GLN A 874 -46.05 9.11 73.60
C GLN A 874 -45.40 9.58 74.94
N PRO A 875 -44.21 10.25 74.99
CA PRO A 875 -43.37 10.85 73.93
C PRO A 875 -41.97 10.16 73.85
N GLU A 876 -40.82 10.71 73.39
CA GLU A 876 -40.37 12.08 73.01
C GLU A 876 -39.24 12.03 71.94
N ALA A 877 -38.36 13.04 71.85
CA ALA A 877 -37.32 13.18 70.81
C ALA A 877 -35.97 13.77 71.31
N LEU A 878 -34.90 13.55 70.53
CA LEU A 878 -33.66 14.36 70.36
C LEU A 878 -32.88 13.72 69.17
N SER A 879 -32.55 14.34 68.03
CA SER A 879 -31.86 15.63 67.74
C SER A 879 -30.40 15.59 68.24
N SER A 880 -29.33 15.81 67.46
CA SER A 880 -29.20 16.42 66.11
C SER A 880 -27.83 16.20 65.41
N ARG A 881 -27.86 16.03 64.06
CA ARG A 881 -27.05 16.72 63.01
C ARG A 881 -25.49 16.74 63.03
N TYR A 882 -24.88 16.16 61.97
CA TYR A 882 -24.03 16.79 60.89
C TYR A 882 -22.75 17.61 61.25
N PRO A 883 -21.88 18.01 60.27
CA PRO A 883 -21.70 17.57 58.87
C PRO A 883 -20.22 17.37 58.39
N THR A 884 -20.06 17.01 57.09
CA THR A 884 -19.05 17.42 56.06
C THR A 884 -17.61 17.80 56.47
N HIS A 885 -16.58 17.47 55.68
CA HIS A 885 -16.51 17.65 54.21
C HIS A 885 -15.75 16.54 53.49
#